data_AF-A0A6A7AVK9-F1
#
_entry.id   AF-A0A6A7AVK9-F1
#
_cell.length_a   1.000
_cell.length_b   1.000
_cell.length_c   1.000
_cell.angle_alpha   90.00
_cell.angle_beta   90.00
_cell.angle_gamma   90.00
#
_symmetry.space_group_name_H-M   'P 1'
#
loop_
_entity.id
_entity.type
_entity.pdbx_description
1 polymer ?
#
loop_
_entity_poly.entity_id
_entity_poly.type
_entity_poly.pdbx_seq_one_letter_code
_entity_poly.pdbx_strand_id
1 'polypeptide(L)'
;MLGDRRLEAAAQQSTAARQTIDNPFLTLDDSRDDPRTGRTELEEYVWQFATDAEITDRYELLRFGARLARDKHEAMTRYADEITEPEKVLLLTEKNKKTGFWSQSKFFRATIMTASLAGMIQGWTQSTNNGTAYGMPDEFGVCYRTEDKCAASDLWTFGMLNAIPLISAGFFGTVLADPLQENFLGRRGSIMVSCGFTIASTIGASVTHTVGQLAACRAINGIALGAKASIVPIYSAELSPEHIRGAILANWQLADAAGIFLGFLANLLVVIYVENPSKSWRILTNTVLIPTVPLLVMIYLMPESPRYLMKHGKYRKALEAFEQIQTTSLLASRDFMYAHAQLDFESLLMKGNAKENGDLAQRIDISTQNFSGGHTDPPQALSVISVSPRQSVAAPADEPDVHQSVITRETHQNSTLTNQGTQEHTIELKTIRRRSSDLSSLNIDVDIQRAKKKRNPYSYHIGVTGYFNRLVELMTNKRCRRALLSASVAMISQQMTGVNTIAFLGTIVWESSLGNKHRDDTKSSAQTAAIIGLAFGAANYVFGLPAYWLSDVVGRSIMLAIGLPNMAWSMLVFAFLFKLDGSAKVPLISVFAIIFTAFYAPTAGTSPFSISAEVFPLVSREVGMAVSVAVNLLGAGIVVLVFPFLMHSIGETGALSIFAGLSLVAFVLVYLLVPETKMRTLEELQYTFDLPTRWHVTYRAGYIRKHVIDNWWRYVTLKKVEPPIPFYEWARITFEESEEEN
;
A
#
# COMPACT_ATOMS: atom_id res chain seq x y z
N MET A 1 34.81 -31.80 -5.78
CA MET A 1 34.25 -32.87 -4.91
C MET A 1 34.03 -32.44 -3.46
N LEU A 2 35.02 -31.94 -2.71
CA LEU A 2 34.78 -31.44 -1.32
C LEU A 2 34.16 -30.04 -1.26
N GLY A 3 34.40 -29.19 -2.27
CA GLY A 3 33.74 -27.87 -2.40
C GLY A 3 32.25 -27.98 -2.73
N ASP A 4 31.89 -28.82 -3.69
CA ASP A 4 30.50 -29.00 -4.14
C ASP A 4 29.56 -29.39 -3.00
N ARG A 5 29.97 -30.32 -2.13
CA ARG A 5 29.17 -30.73 -0.96
C ARG A 5 28.97 -29.62 0.07
N ARG A 6 29.89 -28.67 0.19
CA ARG A 6 29.70 -27.49 1.06
C ARG A 6 28.76 -26.47 0.43
N LEU A 7 28.82 -26.29 -0.89
CA LEU A 7 27.87 -25.47 -1.64
C LEU A 7 26.46 -26.06 -1.62
N GLU A 8 26.31 -27.38 -1.80
CA GLU A 8 25.03 -28.08 -1.67
C GLU A 8 24.49 -28.02 -0.23
N ALA A 9 25.33 -28.23 0.79
CA ALA A 9 24.90 -28.13 2.18
C ALA A 9 24.49 -26.70 2.58
N ALA A 10 25.23 -25.68 2.14
CA ALA A 10 24.88 -24.28 2.35
C ALA A 10 23.60 -23.89 1.59
N ALA A 11 23.41 -24.39 0.37
CA ALA A 11 22.17 -24.21 -0.39
C ALA A 11 20.98 -24.93 0.28
N GLN A 12 21.18 -26.12 0.85
CA GLN A 12 20.15 -26.86 1.58
C GLN A 12 19.80 -26.18 2.91
N GLN A 13 20.77 -25.71 3.70
CA GLN A 13 20.51 -24.90 4.91
C GLN A 13 19.81 -23.59 4.57
N SER A 14 20.25 -22.89 3.50
CA SER A 14 19.55 -21.71 2.99
C SER A 14 18.11 -22.03 2.58
N THR A 15 17.85 -23.18 1.95
CA THR A 15 16.51 -23.59 1.50
C THR A 15 15.60 -23.97 2.67
N ALA A 16 16.11 -24.65 3.69
CA ALA A 16 15.36 -24.99 4.91
C ALA A 16 15.04 -23.74 5.76
N ALA A 17 15.97 -22.78 5.83
CA ALA A 17 15.74 -21.49 6.47
C ALA A 17 14.73 -20.62 5.70
N ARG A 18 14.81 -20.62 4.37
CA ARG A 18 13.86 -19.95 3.46
C ARG A 18 12.43 -20.45 3.68
N GLN A 19 12.25 -21.76 3.86
CA GLN A 19 10.94 -22.34 4.21
C GLN A 19 10.42 -21.86 5.57
N THR A 20 11.26 -21.84 6.61
CA THR A 20 10.86 -21.46 7.98
C THR A 20 10.59 -19.97 8.16
N ILE A 21 11.15 -19.09 7.32
CA ILE A 21 10.85 -17.65 7.34
C ILE A 21 9.60 -17.32 6.52
N ASP A 22 9.40 -17.97 5.37
CA ASP A 22 8.15 -17.85 4.60
C ASP A 22 6.96 -18.46 5.37
N ASN A 23 7.19 -19.43 6.27
CA ASN A 23 6.13 -20.02 7.09
C ASN A 23 6.55 -20.25 8.56
N PRO A 24 6.14 -19.34 9.49
CA PRO A 24 6.49 -19.45 10.90
C PRO A 24 6.05 -20.75 11.57
N PHE A 25 5.00 -21.42 11.09
CA PHE A 25 4.53 -22.67 11.70
C PHE A 25 5.50 -23.85 11.56
N LEU A 26 6.45 -23.78 10.63
CA LEU A 26 7.47 -24.82 10.46
C LEU A 26 8.48 -24.85 11.62
N THR A 27 8.51 -23.83 12.49
CA THR A 27 9.36 -23.84 13.70
C THR A 27 8.76 -24.61 14.87
N LEU A 28 7.44 -24.88 14.84
CA LEU A 28 6.72 -25.62 15.89
C LEU A 28 6.65 -27.12 15.56
N ASP A 29 6.91 -27.98 16.54
CA ASP A 29 6.77 -29.42 16.38
C ASP A 29 5.28 -29.87 16.46
N ASP A 30 4.88 -30.74 15.54
CA ASP A 30 3.57 -31.41 15.52
C ASP A 30 3.74 -32.95 15.52
N SER A 31 4.95 -33.44 15.83
CA SER A 31 5.30 -34.87 15.82
C SER A 31 5.26 -35.54 17.21
N ARG A 32 5.38 -34.75 18.29
CA ARG A 32 5.46 -35.24 19.67
C ARG A 32 4.52 -34.47 20.59
N ASP A 33 3.79 -35.20 21.41
CA ASP A 33 2.95 -34.63 22.47
C ASP A 33 3.80 -34.34 23.72
N ASP A 34 3.60 -33.19 24.36
CA ASP A 34 4.15 -32.93 25.69
C ASP A 34 3.47 -33.87 26.71
N PRO A 35 4.24 -34.69 27.48
CA PRO A 35 3.70 -35.59 28.49
C PRO A 35 2.84 -34.92 29.58
N ARG A 36 2.88 -33.59 29.72
CA ARG A 36 2.14 -32.82 30.73
C ARG A 36 0.80 -32.31 30.25
N THR A 37 0.67 -31.96 28.97
CA THR A 37 -0.56 -31.38 28.39
C THR A 37 -1.29 -32.34 27.46
N GLY A 38 -0.60 -33.37 26.93
CA GLY A 38 -1.16 -34.30 25.95
C GLY A 38 -1.42 -33.65 24.59
N ARG A 39 -0.64 -32.61 24.23
CA ARG A 39 -0.74 -31.83 22.99
C ARG A 39 0.63 -31.64 22.37
N THR A 40 0.68 -31.48 21.06
CA THR A 40 1.90 -31.05 20.36
C THR A 40 2.23 -29.58 20.64
N GLU A 41 3.45 -29.15 20.33
CA GLU A 41 3.88 -27.74 20.47
C GLU A 41 3.01 -26.81 19.60
N LEU A 42 2.67 -27.26 18.39
CA LEU A 42 1.71 -26.58 17.50
C LEU A 42 0.30 -26.49 18.13
N GLU A 43 -0.22 -27.59 18.68
CA GLU A 43 -1.55 -27.60 19.31
C GLU A 43 -1.61 -26.70 20.55
N GLU A 44 -0.55 -26.67 21.36
CA GLU A 44 -0.48 -25.83 22.55
C GLU A 44 -0.39 -24.34 22.18
N TYR A 45 0.37 -23.96 21.13
CA TYR A 45 0.34 -22.60 20.58
C TYR A 45 -1.07 -22.20 20.13
N VAL A 46 -1.77 -23.06 19.37
CA VAL A 46 -3.15 -22.79 18.93
C VAL A 46 -4.12 -22.71 20.11
N TRP A 47 -3.95 -23.54 21.14
CA TRP A 47 -4.80 -23.53 22.33
C TRP A 47 -4.63 -22.26 23.16
N GLN A 48 -3.39 -21.82 23.39
CA GLN A 48 -3.08 -20.57 24.08
C GLN A 48 -3.67 -19.38 23.31
N PHE A 49 -3.44 -19.30 22.00
CA PHE A 49 -4.04 -18.28 21.15
C PHE A 49 -5.57 -18.30 21.19
N ALA A 50 -6.22 -19.45 21.02
CA ALA A 50 -7.67 -19.56 21.01
C ALA A 50 -8.30 -19.15 22.36
N THR A 51 -7.58 -19.39 23.46
CA THR A 51 -7.94 -18.96 24.82
C THR A 51 -7.82 -17.44 24.96
N ASP A 52 -6.66 -16.87 24.63
CA ASP A 52 -6.40 -15.42 24.74
C ASP A 52 -7.27 -14.57 23.80
N ALA A 53 -7.63 -15.12 22.63
CA ALA A 53 -8.49 -14.48 21.63
C ALA A 53 -9.99 -14.71 21.84
N GLU A 54 -10.38 -15.47 22.88
CA GLU A 54 -11.78 -15.81 23.22
C GLU A 54 -12.56 -16.47 22.06
N ILE A 55 -11.91 -17.42 21.37
CA ILE A 55 -12.42 -18.19 20.22
C ILE A 55 -12.24 -19.71 20.40
N THR A 56 -12.23 -20.19 21.65
CA THR A 56 -12.14 -21.63 22.00
C THR A 56 -13.29 -22.47 21.43
N ASP A 57 -14.45 -21.87 21.14
CA ASP A 57 -15.57 -22.49 20.42
C ASP A 57 -15.22 -22.92 18.98
N ARG A 58 -14.11 -22.42 18.43
CA ARG A 58 -13.57 -22.77 17.11
C ARG A 58 -12.25 -23.54 17.18
N TYR A 59 -11.79 -23.97 18.37
CA TYR A 59 -10.46 -24.57 18.56
C TYR A 59 -10.12 -25.67 17.54
N GLU A 60 -10.99 -26.67 17.33
CA GLU A 60 -10.73 -27.75 16.36
C GLU A 60 -10.50 -27.22 14.93
N LEU A 61 -11.33 -26.28 14.49
CA LEU A 61 -11.20 -25.65 13.17
C LEU A 61 -9.88 -24.87 13.04
N LEU A 62 -9.43 -24.22 14.11
CA LEU A 62 -8.15 -23.50 14.17
C LEU A 62 -6.96 -24.48 14.21
N ARG A 63 -7.08 -25.60 14.93
CA ARG A 63 -6.09 -26.68 15.03
C ARG A 63 -5.77 -27.26 13.64
N PHE A 64 -6.79 -27.65 12.88
CA PHE A 64 -6.61 -28.08 11.49
C PHE A 64 -6.12 -26.96 10.58
N GLY A 65 -6.59 -25.73 10.79
CA GLY A 65 -6.13 -24.55 10.06
C GLY A 65 -4.62 -24.36 10.19
N ALA A 66 -4.08 -24.43 11.41
CA ALA A 66 -2.65 -24.32 11.69
C ALA A 66 -1.85 -25.47 11.09
N ARG A 67 -2.32 -26.72 11.20
CA ARG A 67 -1.70 -27.89 10.54
C ARG A 67 -1.61 -27.72 9.02
N LEU A 68 -2.71 -27.31 8.41
CA LEU A 68 -2.80 -27.07 6.97
C LEU A 68 -1.95 -25.87 6.51
N ALA A 69 -1.73 -24.89 7.41
CA ALA A 69 -0.83 -23.77 7.18
C ALA A 69 0.65 -24.20 7.29
N ARG A 70 0.99 -25.08 8.24
CA ARG A 70 2.35 -25.62 8.47
C ARG A 70 2.87 -26.43 7.28
N ASP A 71 2.24 -27.55 6.98
CA ASP A 71 2.55 -28.34 5.78
C ASP A 71 1.26 -29.00 5.27
N LYS A 72 0.82 -28.57 4.09
CA LYS A 72 -0.38 -29.08 3.44
C LYS A 72 -0.27 -30.55 3.02
N HIS A 73 0.92 -31.05 2.68
CA HIS A 73 1.13 -32.44 2.34
C HIS A 73 1.14 -33.32 3.59
N GLU A 74 1.88 -32.92 4.64
CA GLU A 74 1.85 -33.62 5.93
C GLU A 74 0.40 -33.67 6.46
N ALA A 75 -0.29 -32.52 6.50
CA ALA A 75 -1.66 -32.43 6.99
C ALA A 75 -2.64 -33.37 6.25
N MET A 76 -2.59 -33.40 4.91
CA MET A 76 -3.47 -34.26 4.10
C MET A 76 -3.10 -35.76 4.15
N THR A 77 -1.89 -36.13 4.58
CA THR A 77 -1.47 -37.53 4.72
C THR A 77 -1.67 -38.07 6.14
N ARG A 78 -1.37 -37.27 7.16
CA ARG A 78 -1.33 -37.69 8.57
C ARG A 78 -2.67 -37.56 9.27
N TYR A 79 -3.49 -36.60 8.86
CA TYR A 79 -4.82 -36.31 9.44
C TYR A 79 -5.93 -36.49 8.39
N ALA A 80 -5.72 -37.42 7.45
CA ALA A 80 -6.62 -37.67 6.32
C ALA A 80 -8.04 -38.09 6.75
N ASP A 81 -8.18 -38.73 7.91
CA ASP A 81 -9.46 -39.21 8.44
C ASP A 81 -10.28 -38.09 9.12
N GLU A 82 -9.64 -36.99 9.50
CA GLU A 82 -10.29 -35.81 10.11
C GLU A 82 -10.76 -34.78 9.06
N ILE A 83 -10.29 -34.85 7.81
CA ILE A 83 -10.70 -33.95 6.71
C ILE A 83 -11.87 -34.57 5.93
N THR A 84 -12.94 -33.80 5.69
CA THR A 84 -14.07 -34.30 4.90
C THR A 84 -13.73 -34.44 3.41
N GLU A 85 -14.30 -35.42 2.71
CA GLU A 85 -14.09 -35.61 1.26
C GLU A 85 -14.32 -34.34 0.40
N PRO A 86 -15.38 -33.52 0.58
CA PRO A 86 -15.50 -32.26 -0.17
C PRO A 86 -14.36 -31.28 0.11
N GLU A 87 -13.78 -31.27 1.31
CA GLU A 87 -12.61 -30.45 1.65
C GLU A 87 -11.33 -30.99 1.00
N LYS A 88 -11.11 -32.32 1.00
CA LYS A 88 -10.00 -32.94 0.26
C LYS A 88 -10.03 -32.57 -1.22
N VAL A 89 -11.20 -32.67 -1.86
CA VAL A 89 -11.38 -32.28 -3.26
C VAL A 89 -11.06 -30.80 -3.47
N LEU A 90 -11.49 -29.90 -2.58
CA LEU A 90 -11.17 -28.48 -2.66
C LEU A 90 -9.67 -28.20 -2.50
N LEU A 91 -8.99 -28.86 -1.55
CA LEU A 91 -7.55 -28.72 -1.31
C LEU A 91 -6.71 -29.23 -2.48
N LEU A 92 -7.10 -30.35 -3.09
CA LEU A 92 -6.46 -30.85 -4.31
C LEU A 92 -6.72 -29.91 -5.51
N THR A 93 -7.94 -29.40 -5.64
CA THR A 93 -8.31 -28.45 -6.72
C THR A 93 -7.64 -27.09 -6.58
N GLU A 94 -7.29 -26.64 -5.37
CA GLU A 94 -6.59 -25.38 -5.13
C GLU A 94 -5.26 -25.29 -5.91
N LYS A 95 -4.51 -26.40 -6.04
CA LYS A 95 -3.26 -26.45 -6.81
C LYS A 95 -3.47 -26.15 -8.31
N ASN A 96 -4.70 -26.34 -8.80
CA ASN A 96 -5.13 -26.08 -10.17
C ASN A 96 -5.88 -24.74 -10.35
N LYS A 97 -6.06 -23.92 -9.29
CA LYS A 97 -6.72 -22.59 -9.35
C LYS A 97 -5.90 -21.48 -10.05
N LYS A 98 -5.03 -21.82 -11.00
CA LYS A 98 -4.47 -20.86 -11.98
C LYS A 98 -5.50 -20.40 -13.04
N THR A 99 -6.78 -20.74 -12.85
CA THR A 99 -7.80 -20.80 -13.89
C THR A 99 -8.87 -19.70 -13.76
N GLY A 100 -8.48 -18.47 -14.09
CA GLY A 100 -9.38 -17.38 -14.50
C GLY A 100 -10.15 -16.62 -13.40
N PHE A 101 -10.56 -15.40 -13.73
CA PHE A 101 -11.30 -14.48 -12.85
C PHE A 101 -12.66 -15.05 -12.36
N TRP A 102 -13.34 -15.81 -13.21
CA TRP A 102 -14.71 -16.28 -12.97
C TRP A 102 -14.81 -17.50 -12.04
N SER A 103 -13.71 -18.22 -11.80
CA SER A 103 -13.66 -19.36 -10.85
C SER A 103 -13.51 -18.94 -9.38
N GLN A 104 -13.27 -17.64 -9.13
CA GLN A 104 -13.01 -17.10 -7.81
C GLN A 104 -14.29 -16.80 -7.01
N SER A 105 -14.16 -16.71 -5.69
CA SER A 105 -15.29 -16.44 -4.78
C SER A 105 -16.00 -15.14 -5.17
N LYS A 106 -17.31 -15.06 -4.90
CA LYS A 106 -18.09 -13.83 -5.15
C LYS A 106 -17.47 -12.63 -4.44
N PHE A 107 -16.96 -12.87 -3.23
CA PHE A 107 -16.27 -11.90 -2.40
C PHE A 107 -14.97 -11.39 -3.04
N PHE A 108 -14.12 -12.31 -3.50
CA PHE A 108 -12.84 -11.95 -4.12
C PHE A 108 -13.05 -11.13 -5.41
N ARG A 109 -14.06 -11.46 -6.21
CA ARG A 109 -14.45 -10.65 -7.39
C ARG A 109 -14.91 -9.24 -6.99
N ALA A 110 -15.70 -9.10 -5.92
CA ALA A 110 -16.10 -7.79 -5.39
C ALA A 110 -14.88 -6.98 -4.88
N THR A 111 -13.87 -7.64 -4.32
CA THR A 111 -12.60 -7.01 -3.91
C THR A 111 -11.85 -6.44 -5.11
N ILE A 112 -11.68 -7.22 -6.19
CA ILE A 112 -11.05 -6.74 -7.43
C ILE A 112 -11.83 -5.56 -8.03
N MET A 113 -13.16 -5.68 -8.13
CA MET A 113 -14.00 -4.59 -8.66
C MET A 113 -13.88 -3.30 -7.84
N THR A 114 -13.80 -3.41 -6.51
CA THR A 114 -13.62 -2.26 -5.60
C THR A 114 -12.25 -1.62 -5.80
N ALA A 115 -11.19 -2.42 -5.95
CA ALA A 115 -9.85 -1.94 -6.27
C ALA A 115 -9.82 -1.22 -7.64
N SER A 116 -10.44 -1.81 -8.66
CA SER A 116 -10.55 -1.22 -9.99
C SER A 116 -11.33 0.11 -9.98
N LEU A 117 -12.49 0.16 -9.31
CA LEU A 117 -13.27 1.40 -9.23
C LEU A 117 -12.50 2.54 -8.55
N ALA A 118 -11.70 2.23 -7.52
CA ALA A 118 -10.85 3.22 -6.87
C ALA A 118 -9.74 3.77 -7.79
N GLY A 119 -9.05 2.90 -8.54
CA GLY A 119 -8.08 3.32 -9.56
C GLY A 119 -8.74 4.11 -10.69
N MET A 120 -9.91 3.68 -11.17
CA MET A 120 -10.67 4.40 -12.19
C MET A 120 -11.01 5.84 -11.79
N ILE A 121 -11.35 6.11 -10.52
CA ILE A 121 -11.67 7.47 -10.06
C ILE A 121 -10.45 8.40 -10.19
N GLN A 122 -9.23 7.89 -9.99
CA GLN A 122 -8.00 8.65 -10.18
C GLN A 122 -7.88 9.10 -11.63
N GLY A 123 -7.76 8.16 -12.58
CA GLY A 123 -7.65 8.43 -14.01
C GLY A 123 -8.81 9.22 -14.61
N TRP A 124 -10.04 9.00 -14.12
CA TRP A 124 -11.22 9.77 -14.52
C TRP A 124 -11.09 11.24 -14.09
N THR A 125 -10.57 11.50 -12.89
CA THR A 125 -10.32 12.88 -12.42
C THR A 125 -9.26 13.58 -13.26
N GLN A 126 -8.20 12.88 -13.68
CA GLN A 126 -7.16 13.46 -14.54
C GLN A 126 -7.73 13.94 -15.88
N SER A 127 -8.42 13.04 -16.59
CA SER A 127 -9.05 13.32 -17.90
C SER A 127 -10.21 14.32 -17.81
N THR A 128 -10.96 14.32 -16.70
CA THR A 128 -11.97 15.34 -16.40
C THR A 128 -11.36 16.74 -16.24
N ASN A 129 -10.30 16.88 -15.43
CA ASN A 129 -9.61 18.16 -15.27
C ASN A 129 -9.05 18.66 -16.60
N ASN A 130 -8.51 17.77 -17.43
CA ASN A 130 -8.03 18.06 -18.77
C ASN A 130 -9.13 18.58 -19.71
N GLY A 131 -10.29 17.94 -19.72
CA GLY A 131 -11.45 18.43 -20.49
C GLY A 131 -12.02 19.75 -19.96
N THR A 132 -11.83 20.09 -18.68
CA THR A 132 -12.29 21.41 -18.17
C THR A 132 -11.56 22.60 -18.79
N ALA A 133 -10.43 22.41 -19.47
CA ALA A 133 -9.79 23.47 -20.26
C ALA A 133 -10.78 24.12 -21.26
N TYR A 134 -11.75 23.36 -21.77
CA TYR A 134 -12.88 23.91 -22.52
C TYR A 134 -13.88 24.61 -21.58
N GLY A 135 -13.87 25.94 -21.59
CA GLY A 135 -14.86 26.80 -20.95
C GLY A 135 -14.58 27.22 -19.50
N MET A 136 -13.79 26.47 -18.73
CA MET A 136 -13.40 26.89 -17.36
C MET A 136 -12.56 28.19 -17.36
N PRO A 137 -11.49 28.36 -18.17
CA PRO A 137 -10.64 29.55 -18.06
C PRO A 137 -11.37 30.82 -18.48
N ASP A 138 -12.21 30.72 -19.52
CA ASP A 138 -13.00 31.82 -20.06
C ASP A 138 -13.97 32.39 -19.01
N GLU A 139 -14.56 31.52 -18.17
CA GLU A 139 -15.47 31.93 -17.10
C GLU A 139 -14.76 32.63 -15.93
N PHE A 140 -13.50 32.29 -15.65
CA PHE A 140 -12.69 32.95 -14.62
C PHE A 140 -11.84 34.11 -15.17
N GLY A 141 -11.90 34.41 -16.48
CA GLY A 141 -11.10 35.44 -17.12
C GLY A 141 -9.60 35.14 -17.17
N VAL A 142 -9.20 33.87 -17.18
CA VAL A 142 -7.80 33.43 -17.09
C VAL A 142 -7.24 33.13 -18.48
N CYS A 143 -6.25 33.91 -18.92
CA CYS A 143 -5.54 33.65 -20.19
C CYS A 143 -4.62 32.42 -20.07
N TYR A 144 -4.78 31.45 -20.99
CA TYR A 144 -4.02 30.19 -21.01
C TYR A 144 -3.54 29.74 -22.41
N ARG A 145 -4.04 30.36 -23.48
CA ARG A 145 -3.74 29.95 -24.86
C ARG A 145 -2.33 30.36 -25.26
N THR A 146 -1.56 29.43 -25.83
CA THR A 146 -0.15 29.68 -26.16
C THR A 146 0.06 30.79 -27.20
N GLU A 147 -0.90 30.97 -28.12
CA GLU A 147 -0.85 32.01 -29.16
C GLU A 147 -1.18 33.42 -28.64
N ASP A 148 -1.89 33.55 -27.51
CA ASP A 148 -2.31 34.84 -26.95
C ASP A 148 -1.25 35.39 -25.97
N LYS A 149 -1.12 36.72 -25.88
CA LYS A 149 -0.20 37.39 -24.95
C LYS A 149 -0.74 37.38 -23.52
N CYS A 150 -0.64 36.23 -22.84
CA CYS A 150 -1.10 36.07 -21.47
C CYS A 150 -0.17 36.73 -20.44
N ALA A 151 -0.75 37.24 -19.35
CA ALA A 151 0.04 37.66 -18.19
C ALA A 151 0.58 36.43 -17.45
N ALA A 152 1.78 36.55 -16.86
CA ALA A 152 2.38 35.44 -16.11
C ALA A 152 1.49 35.00 -14.92
N SER A 153 0.76 35.94 -14.30
CA SER A 153 -0.24 35.66 -13.25
C SER A 153 -1.28 34.62 -13.67
N ASP A 154 -1.72 34.69 -14.93
CA ASP A 154 -2.85 33.92 -15.44
C ASP A 154 -2.39 32.49 -15.75
N LEU A 155 -1.19 32.38 -16.35
CA LEU A 155 -0.52 31.10 -16.59
C LEU A 155 -0.23 30.35 -15.27
N TRP A 156 0.28 31.03 -14.24
CA TRP A 156 0.48 30.44 -12.91
C TRP A 156 -0.85 30.06 -12.25
N THR A 157 -1.89 30.88 -12.40
CA THR A 157 -3.24 30.58 -11.87
C THR A 157 -3.85 29.34 -12.53
N PHE A 158 -3.74 29.24 -13.86
CA PHE A 158 -4.22 28.12 -14.63
C PHE A 158 -3.42 26.83 -14.33
N GLY A 159 -2.09 26.92 -14.25
CA GLY A 159 -1.23 25.80 -13.82
C GLY A 159 -1.59 25.34 -12.40
N MET A 160 -1.77 26.27 -11.46
CA MET A 160 -2.17 25.98 -10.08
C MET A 160 -3.53 25.28 -10.02
N LEU A 161 -4.54 25.73 -10.75
CA LEU A 161 -5.87 25.10 -10.76
C LEU A 161 -5.84 23.64 -11.21
N ASN A 162 -4.88 23.24 -12.05
CA ASN A 162 -4.73 21.86 -12.51
C ASN A 162 -3.74 21.04 -11.67
N ALA A 163 -2.74 21.69 -11.07
CA ALA A 163 -1.77 21.06 -10.17
C ALA A 163 -2.28 20.84 -8.74
N ILE A 164 -3.20 21.69 -8.24
CA ILE A 164 -3.61 21.65 -6.83
C ILE A 164 -4.22 20.32 -6.35
N PRO A 165 -4.95 19.51 -7.15
CA PRO A 165 -5.37 18.17 -6.72
C PRO A 165 -4.18 17.23 -6.49
N LEU A 166 -3.13 17.32 -7.30
CA LEU A 166 -1.94 16.48 -7.20
C LEU A 166 -1.08 16.90 -6.00
N ILE A 167 -0.90 18.21 -5.83
CA ILE A 167 -0.13 18.79 -4.72
C ILE A 167 -0.80 18.48 -3.37
N SER A 168 -2.13 18.66 -3.25
CA SER A 168 -2.83 18.35 -2.00
C SER A 168 -2.94 16.85 -1.73
N ALA A 169 -3.05 16.02 -2.77
CA ALA A 169 -2.96 14.56 -2.64
C ALA A 169 -1.60 14.12 -2.07
N GLY A 170 -0.51 14.68 -2.60
CA GLY A 170 0.86 14.35 -2.20
C GLY A 170 1.29 14.88 -0.83
N PHE A 171 0.87 16.10 -0.44
CA PHE A 171 1.23 16.67 0.87
C PHE A 171 0.32 16.22 2.01
N PHE A 172 -0.99 16.15 1.77
CA PHE A 172 -1.97 15.91 2.84
C PHE A 172 -2.66 14.56 2.68
N GLY A 173 -3.07 14.17 1.47
CA GLY A 173 -3.81 12.92 1.24
C GLY A 173 -3.07 11.67 1.68
N THR A 174 -1.83 11.49 1.23
CA THR A 174 -0.94 10.36 1.58
C THR A 174 -0.55 10.35 3.07
N VAL A 175 -0.34 11.51 3.68
CA VAL A 175 0.07 11.67 5.09
C VAL A 175 -1.10 11.43 6.04
N LEU A 176 -2.30 11.91 5.70
CA LEU A 176 -3.52 11.70 6.49
C LEU A 176 -4.08 10.28 6.34
N ALA A 177 -3.65 9.53 5.32
CA ALA A 177 -4.09 8.15 5.09
C ALA A 177 -3.84 7.23 6.29
N ASP A 178 -2.62 7.24 6.86
CA ASP A 178 -2.24 6.32 7.93
C ASP A 178 -2.99 6.58 9.26
N PRO A 179 -3.08 7.83 9.77
CA PRO A 179 -3.95 8.13 10.91
C PRO A 179 -5.41 7.74 10.68
N LEU A 180 -5.96 7.99 9.49
CA LEU A 180 -7.36 7.71 9.17
C LEU A 180 -7.64 6.19 9.19
N GLN A 181 -6.80 5.39 8.54
CA GLN A 181 -6.98 3.95 8.38
C GLN A 181 -6.59 3.11 9.60
N GLU A 182 -5.61 3.55 10.39
CA GLU A 182 -5.07 2.76 11.51
C GLU A 182 -5.68 3.18 12.86
N ASN A 183 -5.98 4.47 13.08
CA ASN A 183 -6.43 4.96 14.40
C ASN A 183 -7.95 5.23 14.49
N PHE A 184 -8.60 5.70 13.42
CA PHE A 184 -9.97 6.24 13.52
C PHE A 184 -11.05 5.35 12.88
N LEU A 185 -10.90 4.96 11.61
CA LEU A 185 -12.03 4.46 10.81
C LEU A 185 -11.85 3.06 10.22
N GLY A 186 -10.66 2.44 10.33
CA GLY A 186 -10.33 1.24 9.57
C GLY A 186 -10.16 1.52 8.07
N ARG A 187 -9.84 0.51 7.27
CA ARG A 187 -9.60 0.69 5.82
C ARG A 187 -10.91 1.01 5.13
N ARG A 188 -11.95 0.22 5.40
CA ARG A 188 -13.29 0.37 4.82
C ARG A 188 -13.89 1.75 5.11
N GLY A 189 -13.87 2.17 6.38
CA GLY A 189 -14.41 3.48 6.78
C GLY A 189 -13.64 4.65 6.17
N SER A 190 -12.32 4.55 6.06
CA SER A 190 -11.47 5.59 5.44
C SER A 190 -11.73 5.74 3.94
N ILE A 191 -11.95 4.63 3.23
CA ILE A 191 -12.34 4.64 1.81
C ILE A 191 -13.73 5.28 1.65
N MET A 192 -14.70 4.95 2.51
CA MET A 192 -16.04 5.57 2.50
C MET A 192 -15.98 7.09 2.69
N VAL A 193 -15.23 7.58 3.68
CA VAL A 193 -15.06 9.02 3.94
C VAL A 193 -14.36 9.71 2.77
N SER A 194 -13.34 9.07 2.19
CA SER A 194 -12.66 9.57 0.99
C SER A 194 -13.62 9.69 -0.22
N CYS A 195 -14.51 8.72 -0.42
CA CYS A 195 -15.57 8.81 -1.44
C CYS A 195 -16.57 9.93 -1.13
N GLY A 196 -16.97 10.12 0.13
CA GLY A 196 -17.82 11.24 0.56
C GLY A 196 -17.21 12.61 0.24
N PHE A 197 -15.92 12.81 0.56
CA PHE A 197 -15.20 14.02 0.18
C PHE A 197 -15.05 14.18 -1.33
N THR A 198 -14.79 13.09 -2.06
CA THR A 198 -14.78 13.11 -3.55
C THR A 198 -16.10 13.67 -4.07
N ILE A 199 -17.24 13.09 -3.66
CA ILE A 199 -18.60 13.50 -4.08
C ILE A 199 -18.90 14.96 -3.73
N ALA A 200 -18.65 15.36 -2.48
CA ALA A 200 -18.89 16.72 -2.03
C ALA A 200 -18.03 17.74 -2.77
N SER A 201 -16.77 17.40 -3.06
CA SER A 201 -15.82 18.29 -3.74
C SER A 201 -16.12 18.46 -5.24
N THR A 202 -16.58 17.42 -5.94
CA THR A 202 -16.94 17.52 -7.37
C THR A 202 -18.24 18.31 -7.56
N ILE A 203 -19.25 18.05 -6.72
CA ILE A 203 -20.50 18.83 -6.71
C ILE A 203 -20.20 20.29 -6.35
N GLY A 204 -19.38 20.53 -5.32
CA GLY A 204 -18.91 21.85 -4.93
C GLY A 204 -18.18 22.58 -6.07
N ALA A 205 -17.23 21.93 -6.74
CA ALA A 205 -16.51 22.48 -7.88
C ALA A 205 -17.46 22.94 -9.00
N SER A 206 -18.51 22.15 -9.29
CA SER A 206 -19.51 22.47 -10.31
C SER A 206 -20.40 23.68 -10.02
N VAL A 207 -20.40 24.22 -8.79
CA VAL A 207 -21.14 25.43 -8.39
C VAL A 207 -20.25 26.64 -8.05
N THR A 208 -18.93 26.54 -8.27
CA THR A 208 -18.00 27.65 -7.98
C THR A 208 -18.14 28.83 -8.94
N HIS A 209 -17.80 30.04 -8.46
CA HIS A 209 -17.78 31.28 -9.25
C HIS A 209 -16.49 32.09 -9.07
N THR A 210 -15.55 31.64 -8.25
CA THR A 210 -14.22 32.24 -8.13
C THR A 210 -13.11 31.19 -8.19
N VAL A 211 -11.93 31.61 -8.67
CA VAL A 211 -10.71 30.79 -8.72
C VAL A 211 -10.40 30.17 -7.34
N GLY A 212 -10.54 30.94 -6.26
CA GLY A 212 -10.28 30.45 -4.89
C GLY A 212 -11.26 29.36 -4.44
N GLN A 213 -12.54 29.46 -4.80
CA GLN A 213 -13.52 28.41 -4.53
C GLN A 213 -13.20 27.12 -5.31
N LEU A 214 -12.89 27.24 -6.61
CA LEU A 214 -12.54 26.08 -7.44
C LEU A 214 -11.26 25.41 -6.95
N ALA A 215 -10.24 26.21 -6.61
CA ALA A 215 -8.99 25.73 -6.02
C ALA A 215 -9.24 24.98 -4.70
N ALA A 216 -10.10 25.50 -3.81
CA ALA A 216 -10.45 24.83 -2.55
C ALA A 216 -11.17 23.49 -2.79
N CYS A 217 -12.16 23.44 -3.68
CA CYS A 217 -12.84 22.19 -4.03
C CYS A 217 -11.87 21.17 -4.66
N ARG A 218 -11.02 21.60 -5.60
CA ARG A 218 -9.98 20.75 -6.22
C ARG A 218 -8.93 20.27 -5.22
N ALA A 219 -8.55 21.10 -4.25
CA ALA A 219 -7.66 20.71 -3.16
C ALA A 219 -8.29 19.63 -2.28
N ILE A 220 -9.54 19.78 -1.84
CA ILE A 220 -10.27 18.78 -1.04
C ILE A 220 -10.38 17.45 -1.81
N ASN A 221 -10.70 17.50 -3.11
CA ASN A 221 -10.73 16.31 -3.96
C ASN A 221 -9.35 15.61 -3.98
N GLY A 222 -8.27 16.37 -4.15
CA GLY A 222 -6.91 15.85 -4.10
C GLY A 222 -6.58 15.13 -2.79
N ILE A 223 -6.91 15.71 -1.63
CA ILE A 223 -6.72 15.04 -0.33
C ILE A 223 -7.44 13.69 -0.29
N ALA A 224 -8.69 13.64 -0.74
CA ALA A 224 -9.48 12.42 -0.80
C ALA A 224 -8.92 11.38 -1.79
N LEU A 225 -8.34 11.82 -2.91
CA LEU A 225 -7.69 10.95 -3.90
C LEU A 225 -6.36 10.38 -3.36
N GLY A 226 -5.50 11.20 -2.76
CA GLY A 226 -4.23 10.75 -2.18
C GLY A 226 -4.40 9.77 -1.03
N ALA A 227 -5.42 9.98 -0.18
CA ALA A 227 -5.79 9.04 0.86
C ALA A 227 -6.24 7.69 0.25
N LYS A 228 -7.20 7.73 -0.70
CA LYS A 228 -7.73 6.55 -1.40
C LYS A 228 -6.64 5.75 -2.13
N ALA A 229 -5.72 6.43 -2.82
CA ALA A 229 -4.59 5.83 -3.54
C ALA A 229 -3.58 5.14 -2.61
N SER A 230 -3.52 5.54 -1.33
CA SER A 230 -2.66 4.89 -0.32
C SER A 230 -3.37 3.70 0.34
N ILE A 231 -4.66 3.86 0.70
CA ILE A 231 -5.42 2.89 1.51
C ILE A 231 -5.89 1.69 0.67
N VAL A 232 -6.37 1.91 -0.56
CA VAL A 232 -7.01 0.84 -1.34
C VAL A 232 -6.04 -0.27 -1.75
N PRO A 233 -4.80 0.00 -2.22
CA PRO A 233 -3.83 -1.06 -2.49
C PRO A 233 -3.49 -1.90 -1.25
N ILE A 234 -3.42 -1.28 -0.06
CA ILE A 234 -3.21 -1.99 1.21
C ILE A 234 -4.42 -2.87 1.52
N TYR A 235 -5.63 -2.32 1.46
CA TYR A 235 -6.88 -3.05 1.72
C TYR A 235 -7.07 -4.25 0.78
N SER A 236 -6.82 -4.07 -0.53
CA SER A 236 -6.86 -5.18 -1.49
C SER A 236 -5.78 -6.22 -1.25
N ALA A 237 -4.59 -5.81 -0.79
CA ALA A 237 -3.49 -6.70 -0.44
C ALA A 237 -3.71 -7.46 0.88
N GLU A 238 -4.46 -6.90 1.84
CA GLU A 238 -4.86 -7.54 3.10
C GLU A 238 -6.05 -8.53 2.92
N LEU A 239 -6.84 -8.37 1.85
CA LEU A 239 -7.96 -9.27 1.49
C LEU A 239 -7.60 -10.35 0.46
N SER A 240 -6.45 -10.26 -0.19
CA SER A 240 -6.07 -11.15 -1.28
C SER A 240 -5.22 -12.35 -0.85
N PRO A 241 -5.47 -13.56 -1.39
CA PRO A 241 -4.54 -14.69 -1.27
C PRO A 241 -3.15 -14.35 -1.84
N GLU A 242 -2.10 -14.88 -1.21
CA GLU A 242 -0.70 -14.57 -1.54
C GLU A 242 -0.37 -14.72 -3.04
N HIS A 243 -0.85 -15.81 -3.66
CA HIS A 243 -0.47 -16.26 -4.99
C HIS A 243 -1.02 -15.37 -6.13
N ILE A 244 -1.90 -14.42 -5.82
CA ILE A 244 -2.49 -13.45 -6.76
C ILE A 244 -2.35 -11.98 -6.30
N ARG A 245 -1.76 -11.74 -5.13
CA ARG A 245 -1.57 -10.40 -4.55
C ARG A 245 -0.85 -9.43 -5.48
N GLY A 246 0.20 -9.89 -6.19
CA GLY A 246 0.93 -9.07 -7.16
C GLY A 246 0.10 -8.67 -8.39
N ALA A 247 -0.73 -9.58 -8.90
CA ALA A 247 -1.61 -9.30 -10.05
C ALA A 247 -2.72 -8.29 -9.71
N ILE A 248 -3.17 -8.24 -8.44
CA ILE A 248 -4.15 -7.27 -7.96
C ILE A 248 -3.52 -5.87 -7.82
N LEU A 249 -2.26 -5.78 -7.41
CA LEU A 249 -1.53 -4.50 -7.42
C LEU A 249 -1.35 -3.97 -8.85
N ALA A 250 -1.02 -4.82 -9.82
CA ALA A 250 -0.98 -4.43 -11.23
C ALA A 250 -2.34 -3.93 -11.76
N ASN A 251 -3.45 -4.48 -11.24
CA ASN A 251 -4.81 -4.07 -11.58
C ASN A 251 -5.18 -2.65 -11.14
N TRP A 252 -4.48 -2.05 -10.16
CA TRP A 252 -4.66 -0.63 -9.86
C TRP A 252 -4.35 0.25 -11.08
N GLN A 253 -3.19 0.02 -11.72
CA GLN A 253 -2.73 0.86 -12.81
C GLN A 253 -3.51 0.65 -14.12
N LEU A 254 -3.93 -0.59 -14.40
CA LEU A 254 -4.82 -0.84 -15.54
C LEU A 254 -6.17 -0.13 -15.35
N ALA A 255 -6.70 -0.12 -14.13
CA ALA A 255 -7.94 0.55 -13.82
C ALA A 255 -7.82 2.08 -13.85
N ASP A 256 -6.70 2.65 -13.43
CA ASP A 256 -6.37 4.07 -13.65
C ASP A 256 -6.36 4.42 -15.14
N ALA A 257 -5.69 3.61 -15.98
CA ALA A 257 -5.71 3.79 -17.44
C ALA A 257 -7.13 3.65 -18.05
N ALA A 258 -7.95 2.72 -17.54
CA ALA A 258 -9.37 2.61 -17.90
C ALA A 258 -10.18 3.85 -17.49
N GLY A 259 -9.88 4.44 -16.33
CA GLY A 259 -10.45 5.70 -15.86
C GLY A 259 -10.11 6.87 -16.78
N ILE A 260 -8.85 6.97 -17.23
CA ILE A 260 -8.42 7.98 -18.22
C ILE A 260 -9.20 7.81 -19.53
N PHE A 261 -9.29 6.59 -20.06
CA PHE A 261 -10.04 6.29 -21.28
C PHE A 261 -11.53 6.67 -21.17
N LEU A 262 -12.21 6.22 -20.11
CA LEU A 262 -13.65 6.45 -19.93
C LEU A 262 -13.97 7.91 -19.54
N GLY A 263 -13.07 8.61 -18.85
CA GLY A 263 -13.21 10.03 -18.57
C GLY A 263 -13.00 10.90 -19.82
N PHE A 264 -12.09 10.53 -20.74
CA PHE A 264 -12.03 11.18 -22.06
C PHE A 264 -13.25 10.87 -22.93
N LEU A 265 -13.83 9.67 -22.84
CA LEU A 265 -15.11 9.35 -23.48
C LEU A 265 -16.23 10.24 -22.94
N ALA A 266 -16.30 10.43 -21.62
CA ALA A 266 -17.24 11.34 -20.99
C ALA A 266 -17.01 12.80 -21.43
N ASN A 267 -15.76 13.26 -21.54
CA ASN A 267 -15.42 14.58 -22.10
C ASN A 267 -15.97 14.75 -23.53
N LEU A 268 -15.70 13.81 -24.42
CA LEU A 268 -16.18 13.86 -25.81
C LEU A 268 -17.72 13.92 -25.88
N LEU A 269 -18.41 13.09 -25.10
CA LEU A 269 -19.88 13.11 -25.04
C LEU A 269 -20.41 14.46 -24.53
N VAL A 270 -19.82 15.02 -23.47
CA VAL A 270 -20.25 16.32 -22.93
C VAL A 270 -20.01 17.46 -23.95
N VAL A 271 -18.86 17.50 -24.63
CA VAL A 271 -18.55 18.53 -25.65
C VAL A 271 -19.42 18.40 -26.91
N ILE A 272 -19.87 17.19 -27.26
CA ILE A 272 -20.83 16.98 -28.37
C ILE A 272 -22.23 17.48 -27.98
N TYR A 273 -22.77 17.03 -26.84
CA TYR A 273 -24.17 17.23 -26.46
C TYR A 273 -24.45 18.52 -25.68
N VAL A 274 -23.46 19.15 -25.05
CA VAL A 274 -23.62 20.38 -24.26
C VAL A 274 -23.04 21.58 -25.02
N GLU A 275 -23.92 22.38 -25.60
CA GLU A 275 -23.52 23.52 -26.45
C GLU A 275 -22.87 24.67 -25.67
N ASN A 276 -23.27 24.88 -24.41
CA ASN A 276 -22.79 26.00 -23.59
C ASN A 276 -21.49 25.63 -22.83
N PRO A 277 -20.36 26.32 -23.06
CA PRO A 277 -19.07 25.97 -22.44
C PRO A 277 -19.08 26.02 -20.90
N SER A 278 -19.75 27.01 -20.30
CA SER A 278 -19.87 27.13 -18.83
C SER A 278 -20.63 25.96 -18.22
N LYS A 279 -21.67 25.46 -18.90
CA LYS A 279 -22.36 24.23 -18.47
C LYS A 279 -21.52 22.96 -18.71
N SER A 280 -20.75 22.94 -19.80
CA SER A 280 -19.92 21.80 -20.21
C SER A 280 -18.92 21.40 -19.13
N TRP A 281 -18.04 22.31 -18.69
CA TRP A 281 -17.00 21.97 -17.70
C TRP A 281 -17.58 21.62 -16.31
N ARG A 282 -18.71 22.26 -15.92
CA ARG A 282 -19.42 21.98 -14.67
C ARG A 282 -20.04 20.58 -14.67
N ILE A 283 -20.67 20.17 -15.77
CA ILE A 283 -21.21 18.80 -15.94
C ILE A 283 -20.05 17.79 -15.98
N LEU A 284 -19.00 18.08 -16.75
CA LEU A 284 -17.83 17.21 -16.87
C LEU A 284 -17.19 16.92 -15.51
N THR A 285 -17.04 17.94 -14.67
CA THR A 285 -16.52 17.81 -13.29
C THR A 285 -17.34 16.82 -12.44
N ASN A 286 -18.66 16.77 -12.64
CA ASN A 286 -19.54 15.82 -11.95
C ASN A 286 -19.53 14.40 -12.54
N THR A 287 -18.92 14.16 -13.71
CA THR A 287 -18.85 12.79 -14.27
C THR A 287 -18.00 11.84 -13.42
N VAL A 288 -17.10 12.36 -12.58
CA VAL A 288 -16.33 11.61 -11.57
C VAL A 288 -17.24 10.87 -10.57
N LEU A 289 -18.50 11.29 -10.42
CA LEU A 289 -19.51 10.59 -9.62
C LEU A 289 -19.85 9.19 -10.18
N ILE A 290 -19.71 8.98 -11.50
CA ILE A 290 -20.06 7.74 -12.20
C ILE A 290 -19.28 6.53 -11.64
N PRO A 291 -17.94 6.56 -11.48
CA PRO A 291 -17.22 5.51 -10.77
C PRO A 291 -17.26 5.65 -9.23
N THR A 292 -17.45 6.86 -8.69
CA THR A 292 -17.37 7.10 -7.24
C THR A 292 -18.58 6.57 -6.46
N VAL A 293 -19.80 6.72 -6.98
CA VAL A 293 -21.02 6.24 -6.29
C VAL A 293 -21.06 4.70 -6.23
N PRO A 294 -20.79 3.94 -7.32
CA PRO A 294 -20.64 2.49 -7.26
C PRO A 294 -19.54 2.04 -6.29
N LEU A 295 -18.41 2.75 -6.21
CA LEU A 295 -17.38 2.42 -5.22
C LEU A 295 -17.89 2.56 -3.79
N LEU A 296 -18.60 3.65 -3.47
CA LEU A 296 -19.18 3.89 -2.14
C LEU A 296 -20.21 2.82 -1.76
N VAL A 297 -21.01 2.34 -2.71
CA VAL A 297 -21.96 1.24 -2.48
C VAL A 297 -21.23 -0.09 -2.30
N MET A 298 -20.23 -0.40 -3.13
CA MET A 298 -19.46 -1.66 -3.04
C MET A 298 -18.68 -1.76 -1.73
N ILE A 299 -17.93 -0.72 -1.34
CA ILE A 299 -17.16 -0.73 -0.09
C ILE A 299 -18.06 -0.79 1.16
N TYR A 300 -19.30 -0.31 1.06
CA TYR A 300 -20.30 -0.51 2.11
C TYR A 300 -20.74 -1.98 2.25
N LEU A 301 -20.69 -2.80 1.19
CA LEU A 301 -21.03 -4.22 1.25
C LEU A 301 -19.85 -5.12 1.64
N MET A 302 -18.62 -4.61 1.68
CA MET A 302 -17.43 -5.39 2.05
C MET A 302 -17.17 -5.38 3.56
N PRO A 303 -16.55 -6.45 4.13
CA PRO A 303 -16.03 -6.47 5.48
C PRO A 303 -14.82 -5.54 5.63
N GLU A 304 -14.48 -5.26 6.87
CA GLU A 304 -13.22 -4.60 7.21
C GLU A 304 -12.04 -5.58 7.04
N SER A 305 -10.83 -5.05 6.83
CA SER A 305 -9.61 -5.85 6.72
C SER A 305 -9.43 -6.80 7.91
N PRO A 306 -9.25 -8.13 7.70
CA PRO A 306 -8.96 -9.07 8.78
C PRO A 306 -7.68 -8.70 9.53
N ARG A 307 -6.63 -8.28 8.82
CA ARG A 307 -5.33 -7.90 9.41
C ARG A 307 -5.46 -6.69 10.33
N TYR A 308 -6.26 -5.69 9.95
CA TYR A 308 -6.59 -4.56 10.84
C TYR A 308 -7.33 -4.98 12.10
N LEU A 309 -8.31 -5.89 11.95
CA LEU A 309 -9.10 -6.40 13.07
C LEU A 309 -8.20 -7.18 14.06
N MET A 310 -7.28 -8.00 13.57
CA MET A 310 -6.29 -8.74 14.38
C MET A 310 -5.31 -7.79 15.08
N LYS A 311 -4.73 -6.83 14.35
CA LYS A 311 -3.90 -5.73 14.91
C LYS A 311 -4.61 -5.01 16.08
N HIS A 312 -5.94 -4.87 16.01
CA HIS A 312 -6.78 -4.25 17.03
C HIS A 312 -7.36 -5.23 18.09
N GLY A 313 -6.96 -6.50 18.09
CA GLY A 313 -7.43 -7.53 19.03
C GLY A 313 -8.87 -8.01 18.82
N LYS A 314 -9.49 -7.69 17.68
CA LYS A 314 -10.87 -8.06 17.34
C LYS A 314 -10.90 -9.42 16.61
N TYR A 315 -10.29 -10.44 17.21
CA TYR A 315 -10.05 -11.75 16.58
C TYR A 315 -11.30 -12.45 16.06
N ARG A 316 -12.39 -12.49 16.83
CA ARG A 316 -13.66 -13.08 16.37
C ARG A 316 -14.17 -12.45 15.07
N LYS A 317 -14.11 -11.11 14.97
CA LYS A 317 -14.50 -10.39 13.75
C LYS A 317 -13.52 -10.58 12.59
N ALA A 318 -12.24 -10.80 12.89
CA ALA A 318 -11.26 -11.14 11.87
C ALA A 318 -11.53 -12.55 11.29
N LEU A 319 -11.84 -13.53 12.14
CA LEU A 319 -12.25 -14.87 11.70
C LEU A 319 -13.53 -14.82 10.85
N GLU A 320 -14.56 -14.08 11.30
CA GLU A 320 -15.78 -13.82 10.50
C GLU A 320 -15.46 -13.19 9.13
N ALA A 321 -14.47 -12.29 9.05
CA ALA A 321 -14.05 -11.69 7.80
C ALA A 321 -13.32 -12.71 6.89
N PHE A 322 -12.45 -13.56 7.43
CA PHE A 322 -11.85 -14.67 6.67
C PHE A 322 -12.91 -15.68 6.17
N GLU A 323 -13.92 -16.01 6.98
CA GLU A 323 -15.05 -16.86 6.59
C GLU A 323 -15.90 -16.24 5.46
N GLN A 324 -15.96 -14.91 5.34
CA GLN A 324 -16.61 -14.21 4.22
C GLN A 324 -15.75 -14.16 2.95
N ILE A 325 -14.42 -14.10 3.10
CA ILE A 325 -13.46 -14.04 1.99
C ILE A 325 -13.32 -15.40 1.30
N GLN A 326 -13.14 -16.44 2.11
CA GLN A 326 -12.83 -17.79 1.66
C GLN A 326 -14.06 -18.60 1.29
N THR A 327 -13.85 -19.68 0.53
CA THR A 327 -14.95 -20.56 0.09
C THR A 327 -15.42 -21.55 1.15
N THR A 328 -14.62 -21.80 2.19
CA THR A 328 -14.89 -22.75 3.28
C THR A 328 -14.23 -22.29 4.58
N SER A 329 -14.84 -22.62 5.72
CA SER A 329 -14.31 -22.28 7.04
C SER A 329 -12.92 -22.89 7.32
N LEU A 330 -12.57 -24.04 6.74
CA LEU A 330 -11.23 -24.63 6.87
C LEU A 330 -10.14 -23.81 6.15
N LEU A 331 -10.44 -23.28 4.95
CA LEU A 331 -9.52 -22.35 4.27
C LEU A 331 -9.44 -21.00 5.00
N ALA A 332 -10.57 -20.55 5.58
CA ALA A 332 -10.60 -19.37 6.42
C ALA A 332 -9.73 -19.53 7.68
N SER A 333 -9.80 -20.67 8.38
CA SER A 333 -9.00 -20.91 9.59
C SER A 333 -7.51 -21.05 9.28
N ARG A 334 -7.14 -21.72 8.18
CA ARG A 334 -5.75 -21.74 7.68
C ARG A 334 -5.18 -20.34 7.49
N ASP A 335 -5.86 -19.52 6.70
CA ASP A 335 -5.37 -18.18 6.35
C ASP A 335 -5.38 -17.24 7.57
N PHE A 336 -6.37 -17.39 8.47
CA PHE A 336 -6.43 -16.66 9.73
C PHE A 336 -5.27 -17.02 10.68
N MET A 337 -4.99 -18.32 10.86
CA MET A 337 -3.87 -18.78 11.69
C MET A 337 -2.53 -18.34 11.10
N TYR A 338 -2.36 -18.44 9.78
CA TYR A 338 -1.15 -17.97 9.10
C TYR A 338 -0.95 -16.45 9.21
N ALA A 339 -2.01 -15.67 9.06
CA ALA A 339 -1.97 -14.22 9.29
C ALA A 339 -1.65 -13.86 10.76
N HIS A 340 -2.06 -14.69 11.73
CA HIS A 340 -1.72 -14.50 13.14
C HIS A 340 -0.25 -14.75 13.40
N ALA A 341 0.28 -15.90 12.96
CA ALA A 341 1.69 -16.25 13.12
C ALA A 341 2.63 -15.25 12.43
N GLN A 342 2.24 -14.70 11.27
CA GLN A 342 2.98 -13.62 10.62
C GLN A 342 2.99 -12.31 11.44
N LEU A 343 1.85 -11.92 12.04
CA LEU A 343 1.79 -10.74 12.92
C LEU A 343 2.60 -10.94 14.22
N ASP A 344 2.64 -12.17 14.74
CA ASP A 344 3.48 -12.54 15.88
C ASP A 344 4.96 -12.34 15.57
N PHE A 345 5.42 -12.92 14.46
CA PHE A 345 6.79 -12.82 13.98
C PHE A 345 7.19 -11.35 13.71
N GLU A 346 6.32 -10.57 13.07
CA GLU A 346 6.52 -9.12 12.88
C GLU A 346 6.65 -8.37 14.22
N SER A 347 5.91 -8.77 15.25
CA SER A 347 6.00 -8.17 16.59
C SER A 347 7.33 -8.49 17.30
N LEU A 348 7.88 -9.69 17.09
CA LEU A 348 9.15 -10.14 17.68
C LEU A 348 10.36 -9.45 17.05
N LEU A 349 10.33 -9.25 15.73
CA LEU A 349 11.29 -8.40 15.01
C LEU A 349 11.28 -6.96 15.54
N MET A 350 10.09 -6.36 15.68
CA MET A 350 9.90 -5.00 16.18
C MET A 350 10.39 -4.78 17.62
N LYS A 351 10.35 -5.81 18.48
CA LYS A 351 10.84 -5.74 19.87
C LYS A 351 12.37 -5.77 19.97
N GLY A 352 13.10 -6.07 18.89
CA GLY A 352 14.55 -6.31 18.92
C GLY A 352 14.96 -7.62 19.58
N ASN A 353 13.98 -8.40 20.07
CA ASN A 353 14.18 -9.75 20.60
C ASN A 353 14.60 -10.73 19.49
N ALA A 354 14.23 -10.44 18.23
CA ALA A 354 14.85 -11.02 17.05
C ALA A 354 15.74 -9.95 16.37
N LYS A 355 17.03 -10.25 16.18
CA LYS A 355 17.97 -9.35 15.47
C LYS A 355 17.96 -9.64 13.97
N GLU A 356 17.64 -8.63 13.17
CA GLU A 356 17.71 -8.69 11.68
C GLU A 356 19.10 -9.10 11.16
N ASN A 357 20.17 -8.85 11.94
CA ASN A 357 21.58 -9.07 11.60
C ASN A 357 22.23 -10.25 12.33
N GLY A 358 21.47 -11.11 13.02
CA GLY A 358 22.04 -12.32 13.65
C GLY A 358 22.40 -13.37 12.60
N ASP A 359 23.53 -14.06 12.78
CA ASP A 359 23.89 -15.20 11.93
C ASP A 359 22.80 -16.28 12.01
N LEU A 360 22.59 -17.01 10.91
CA LEU A 360 21.41 -17.85 10.69
C LEU A 360 21.27 -18.95 11.76
N ALA A 361 22.40 -19.45 12.26
CA ALA A 361 22.46 -20.40 13.38
C ALA A 361 22.04 -19.80 14.73
N GLN A 362 22.41 -18.55 15.03
CA GLN A 362 22.02 -17.88 16.28
C GLN A 362 20.51 -17.58 16.35
N ARG A 363 19.82 -17.50 15.20
CA ARG A 363 18.36 -17.35 15.15
C ARG A 363 17.63 -18.60 15.62
N ILE A 364 18.23 -19.77 15.42
CA ILE A 364 17.69 -21.08 15.81
C ILE A 364 17.81 -21.27 17.33
N ASP A 365 18.96 -20.96 17.93
CA ASP A 365 19.14 -21.11 19.38
C ASP A 365 18.21 -20.18 20.20
N ILE A 366 17.95 -18.95 19.76
CA ILE A 366 17.19 -17.96 20.54
C ILE A 366 15.68 -18.29 20.60
N SER A 367 15.09 -18.89 19.55
CA SER A 367 13.71 -19.39 19.63
C SER A 367 13.61 -20.60 20.55
N THR A 368 14.54 -21.55 20.43
CA THR A 368 14.55 -22.80 21.21
C THR A 368 14.85 -22.58 22.70
N GLN A 369 15.67 -21.58 23.06
CA GLN A 369 15.94 -21.23 24.46
C GLN A 369 14.77 -20.51 25.16
N ASN A 370 14.01 -19.66 24.46
CA ASN A 370 12.88 -18.95 25.08
C ASN A 370 11.64 -19.84 25.30
N PHE A 371 11.48 -20.93 24.54
CA PHE A 371 10.39 -21.90 24.75
C PHE A 371 10.70 -22.99 25.80
N SER A 372 11.99 -23.23 26.10
CA SER A 372 12.41 -24.22 27.11
C SER A 372 12.65 -23.63 28.52
N GLY A 373 12.60 -22.30 28.66
CA GLY A 373 12.81 -21.57 29.91
C GLY A 373 11.59 -21.51 30.81
N GLY A 374 11.26 -22.60 31.51
CA GLY A 374 10.26 -22.59 32.57
C GLY A 374 10.74 -21.81 33.81
N HIS A 375 10.48 -20.50 33.86
CA HIS A 375 10.77 -19.67 35.04
C HIS A 375 9.55 -19.52 35.96
N THR A 376 9.50 -20.40 36.96
CA THR A 376 9.13 -19.96 38.30
C THR A 376 10.20 -19.00 38.80
N ASP A 377 9.86 -17.73 39.00
CA ASP A 377 10.62 -16.84 39.88
C ASP A 377 9.67 -16.11 40.83
N PRO A 378 10.02 -16.01 42.14
CA PRO A 378 9.17 -15.37 43.13
C PRO A 378 9.14 -13.84 42.95
N PRO A 379 8.12 -13.14 43.49
CA PRO A 379 7.99 -11.69 43.30
C PRO A 379 9.16 -10.93 43.93
N GLN A 380 9.98 -10.29 43.09
CA GLN A 380 11.00 -9.35 43.56
C GLN A 380 10.34 -8.11 44.17
N ALA A 381 10.77 -7.79 45.38
CA ALA A 381 10.20 -6.72 46.20
C ALA A 381 10.49 -5.32 45.64
N LEU A 382 9.53 -4.42 45.83
CA LEU A 382 9.71 -2.98 45.64
C LEU A 382 10.84 -2.44 46.52
N SER A 383 11.69 -1.59 45.95
CA SER A 383 12.73 -0.86 46.68
C SER A 383 12.12 0.15 47.65
N VAL A 384 12.21 -0.14 48.94
CA VAL A 384 11.83 0.81 50.01
C VAL A 384 13.03 1.69 50.37
N ILE A 385 12.73 2.97 50.61
CA ILE A 385 13.68 4.03 50.95
C ILE A 385 14.30 3.81 52.34
N SER A 386 15.57 4.17 52.50
CA SER A 386 16.41 3.96 53.67
C SER A 386 15.98 4.71 54.94
N VAL A 387 16.00 4.04 56.10
CA VAL A 387 16.22 4.63 57.44
C VAL A 387 17.11 3.70 58.30
N SER A 388 17.93 4.30 59.16
CA SER A 388 19.04 3.70 59.97
C SER A 388 18.62 2.73 61.10
N PRO A 389 19.57 1.95 61.68
CA PRO A 389 19.26 0.81 62.55
C PRO A 389 19.40 1.09 64.07
N ARG A 390 18.69 0.31 64.91
CA ARG A 390 19.15 -0.22 66.23
C ARG A 390 18.11 -1.10 66.92
N GLN A 391 18.58 -2.25 67.47
CA GLN A 391 18.07 -2.98 68.66
C GLN A 391 16.61 -3.52 68.64
N SER A 392 16.22 -4.60 69.33
CA SER A 392 16.92 -5.77 69.89
C SER A 392 15.89 -6.78 70.49
N VAL A 393 16.22 -8.07 70.52
CA VAL A 393 15.70 -9.12 71.47
C VAL A 393 14.31 -9.77 71.23
N ALA A 394 14.32 -11.10 71.44
CA ALA A 394 13.22 -12.03 71.81
C ALA A 394 12.18 -12.54 70.78
N ALA A 395 12.24 -13.86 70.56
CA ALA A 395 11.11 -14.78 70.33
C ALA A 395 10.52 -15.22 71.71
N PRO A 396 9.51 -16.11 71.87
CA PRO A 396 8.94 -17.05 70.86
C PRO A 396 7.40 -17.31 70.93
N ALA A 397 6.96 -18.29 70.12
CA ALA A 397 5.89 -19.28 70.39
C ALA A 397 4.42 -18.81 70.54
N ASP A 398 3.52 -19.21 69.63
CA ASP A 398 2.72 -20.47 69.72
C ASP A 398 1.60 -20.53 68.66
N GLU A 399 1.32 -21.75 68.20
CA GLU A 399 0.23 -22.22 67.31
C GLU A 399 -1.04 -22.60 68.13
N PRO A 400 -2.17 -23.07 67.55
CA PRO A 400 -2.74 -22.94 66.19
C PRO A 400 -4.29 -22.65 66.21
N ASP A 401 -4.98 -22.89 65.08
CA ASP A 401 -6.39 -23.40 64.98
C ASP A 401 -7.59 -22.48 65.32
N VAL A 402 -8.82 -22.57 64.74
CA VAL A 402 -9.38 -23.26 63.55
C VAL A 402 -10.84 -22.74 63.23
N HIS A 403 -11.38 -23.06 62.03
CA HIS A 403 -12.81 -23.02 61.58
C HIS A 403 -13.63 -21.72 61.35
N GLN A 404 -13.89 -21.47 60.06
CA GLN A 404 -15.20 -21.37 59.36
C GLN A 404 -16.53 -21.20 60.13
N SER A 405 -17.30 -20.16 59.79
CA SER A 405 -18.72 -20.15 59.31
C SER A 405 -19.22 -18.67 59.25
N VAL A 406 -19.88 -18.11 58.23
CA VAL A 406 -21.03 -18.46 57.35
C VAL A 406 -22.39 -18.03 57.94
N ILE A 407 -23.12 -17.20 57.15
CA ILE A 407 -24.59 -16.91 57.11
C ILE A 407 -25.23 -15.69 57.88
N THR A 408 -25.81 -14.78 57.06
CA THR A 408 -26.96 -13.82 57.26
C THR A 408 -26.92 -12.70 58.31
N ARG A 409 -27.25 -11.42 57.98
CA ARG A 409 -28.59 -10.77 57.81
C ARG A 409 -29.43 -10.77 59.12
N GLU A 410 -30.07 -9.69 59.61
CA GLU A 410 -30.39 -8.37 59.02
C GLU A 410 -30.81 -7.32 60.12
N THR A 411 -30.41 -6.04 59.96
CA THR A 411 -31.09 -4.76 60.37
C THR A 411 -31.49 -4.33 61.81
N HIS A 412 -31.26 -3.01 62.04
CA HIS A 412 -31.92 -2.03 62.96
C HIS A 412 -31.62 -2.13 64.48
N GLN A 413 -31.56 -1.03 65.26
CA GLN A 413 -32.11 0.35 65.10
C GLN A 413 -31.27 1.45 65.83
N ASN A 414 -31.57 2.74 65.58
CA ASN A 414 -30.79 3.94 66.00
C ASN A 414 -31.17 4.55 67.37
N SER A 415 -30.24 5.31 68.00
CA SER A 415 -30.46 6.66 68.61
C SER A 415 -29.10 7.24 69.12
N THR A 416 -28.54 8.31 68.54
CA THR A 416 -28.68 9.76 68.87
C THR A 416 -28.30 10.13 70.31
N LEU A 417 -27.33 11.02 70.57
CA LEU A 417 -27.45 12.49 70.42
C LEU A 417 -26.09 13.25 70.31
N THR A 418 -26.14 14.55 69.99
CA THR A 418 -25.07 15.37 69.39
C THR A 418 -24.73 16.69 70.12
N ASN A 419 -23.54 17.24 69.80
CA ASN A 419 -23.17 18.67 69.76
C ASN A 419 -21.79 18.83 69.06
N GLN A 420 -21.35 19.96 68.50
CA GLN A 420 -22.01 21.07 67.76
C GLN A 420 -20.90 21.93 67.06
N GLY A 421 -21.25 22.86 66.14
CA GLY A 421 -20.37 23.98 65.73
C GLY A 421 -19.26 23.69 64.69
N THR A 422 -19.46 23.39 63.39
CA THR A 422 -20.09 24.08 62.23
C THR A 422 -19.41 25.33 61.64
N GLN A 423 -18.80 25.17 60.45
CA GLN A 423 -19.03 25.91 59.18
C GLN A 423 -18.11 25.30 58.08
N GLU A 424 -18.48 25.12 56.80
CA GLU A 424 -19.78 25.26 56.11
C GLU A 424 -19.78 24.48 54.76
N HIS A 425 -20.97 24.41 54.14
CA HIS A 425 -21.32 23.91 52.80
C HIS A 425 -21.57 22.41 52.52
N THR A 426 -22.84 22.18 52.18
CA THR A 426 -23.56 20.91 51.98
C THR A 426 -24.23 20.92 50.60
N ILE A 427 -24.23 19.80 49.87
CA ILE A 427 -25.29 19.42 48.91
C ILE A 427 -25.48 17.90 49.01
N GLU A 428 -26.34 17.44 49.91
CA GLU A 428 -27.69 16.91 49.63
C GLU A 428 -27.78 15.69 48.68
N LEU A 429 -28.14 14.55 49.27
CA LEU A 429 -28.44 13.29 48.62
C LEU A 429 -29.95 13.01 48.76
N LYS A 430 -30.78 13.41 47.78
CA LYS A 430 -32.24 13.25 47.91
C LYS A 430 -33.06 13.15 46.61
N THR A 431 -32.81 12.10 45.82
CA THR A 431 -33.89 11.50 44.99
C THR A 431 -33.79 9.99 44.99
N ILE A 432 -34.70 9.32 45.70
CA ILE A 432 -34.86 7.86 45.70
C ILE A 432 -35.96 7.46 44.71
N ARG A 433 -35.76 6.31 44.01
CA ARG A 433 -36.73 5.57 43.19
C ARG A 433 -37.31 6.28 41.95
N ARG A 434 -36.79 5.90 40.77
CA ARG A 434 -37.53 5.10 39.74
C ARG A 434 -36.69 4.83 38.48
N ARG A 435 -35.89 3.76 38.48
CA ARG A 435 -35.90 2.72 37.42
C ARG A 435 -34.95 1.57 37.75
N SER A 436 -35.28 0.41 37.21
CA SER A 436 -34.46 -0.79 37.18
C SER A 436 -33.32 -0.68 36.16
N SER A 437 -32.29 -1.52 36.39
CA SER A 437 -31.37 -2.11 35.41
C SER A 437 -30.39 -1.22 34.61
N ASP A 438 -29.29 -1.85 34.19
CA ASP A 438 -28.46 -1.53 33.01
C ASP A 438 -27.41 -0.39 33.04
N LEU A 439 -26.66 -0.19 34.14
CA LEU A 439 -25.50 0.74 34.13
C LEU A 439 -24.19 0.32 34.84
N SER A 440 -24.09 -0.86 35.46
CA SER A 440 -22.83 -1.31 36.09
C SER A 440 -21.94 -2.19 35.20
N SER A 441 -22.51 -2.90 34.23
CA SER A 441 -21.74 -3.72 33.26
C SER A 441 -20.87 -2.87 32.35
N LEU A 442 -21.41 -1.76 31.83
CA LEU A 442 -20.77 -0.96 30.78
C LEU A 442 -19.38 -0.41 31.17
N ASN A 443 -19.18 -0.01 32.43
CA ASN A 443 -17.87 0.45 32.91
C ASN A 443 -16.89 -0.70 33.14
N ILE A 444 -17.36 -1.84 33.65
CA ILE A 444 -16.54 -3.04 33.82
C ILE A 444 -16.09 -3.57 32.45
N ASP A 445 -17.00 -3.63 31.47
CA ASP A 445 -16.67 -4.00 30.09
C ASP A 445 -15.66 -3.03 29.46
N VAL A 446 -15.81 -1.71 29.67
CA VAL A 446 -14.86 -0.70 29.17
C VAL A 446 -13.47 -0.85 29.83
N ASP A 447 -13.40 -1.14 31.14
CA ASP A 447 -12.13 -1.32 31.83
C ASP A 447 -11.48 -2.69 31.56
N ILE A 448 -12.27 -3.75 31.35
CA ILE A 448 -11.79 -5.04 30.80
C ILE A 448 -11.29 -4.84 29.37
N GLN A 449 -11.98 -4.07 28.53
CA GLN A 449 -11.52 -3.72 27.18
C GLN A 449 -10.21 -2.90 27.22
N ARG A 450 -10.05 -1.96 28.16
CA ARG A 450 -8.79 -1.23 28.38
C ARG A 450 -7.67 -2.14 28.88
N ALA A 451 -7.96 -3.09 29.78
CA ALA A 451 -7.00 -4.08 30.26
C ALA A 451 -6.58 -5.06 29.15
N LYS A 452 -7.53 -5.59 28.37
CA LYS A 452 -7.28 -6.38 27.16
C LYS A 452 -6.47 -5.59 26.12
N LYS A 453 -6.77 -4.30 25.92
CA LYS A 453 -5.98 -3.43 25.01
C LYS A 453 -4.55 -3.21 25.50
N LYS A 454 -4.30 -3.20 26.82
CA LYS A 454 -2.95 -3.20 27.42
C LYS A 454 -2.26 -4.57 27.33
N ARG A 455 -3.01 -5.68 27.38
CA ARG A 455 -2.49 -7.05 27.37
C ARG A 455 -2.29 -7.63 25.96
N ASN A 456 -2.98 -7.08 24.97
CA ASN A 456 -2.83 -7.41 23.55
C ASN A 456 -1.42 -7.03 23.06
N PRO A 457 -0.57 -8.00 22.66
CA PRO A 457 0.81 -7.72 22.22
C PRO A 457 0.90 -6.77 21.03
N TYR A 458 -0.10 -6.76 20.15
CA TYR A 458 -0.09 -6.01 18.89
C TYR A 458 -0.61 -4.58 19.06
N SER A 459 -1.60 -4.36 19.94
CA SER A 459 -2.13 -3.01 20.20
C SER A 459 -1.13 -2.09 20.90
N TYR A 460 -0.13 -2.63 21.60
CA TYR A 460 0.88 -1.84 22.29
C TYR A 460 1.88 -1.23 21.29
N HIS A 461 2.37 -1.99 20.31
CA HIS A 461 3.40 -1.50 19.39
C HIS A 461 2.87 -0.55 18.31
N ILE A 462 1.70 -0.80 17.73
CA ILE A 462 1.09 0.10 16.73
C ILE A 462 0.81 1.49 17.33
N GLY A 463 0.42 1.54 18.60
CA GLY A 463 0.24 2.80 19.34
C GLY A 463 1.54 3.49 19.77
N VAL A 464 2.65 2.76 19.89
CA VAL A 464 3.95 3.29 20.38
C VAL A 464 4.88 3.71 19.23
N THR A 465 4.82 3.05 18.07
CA THR A 465 5.62 3.42 16.88
C THR A 465 4.88 4.38 15.93
N GLY A 466 3.92 5.17 16.41
CA GLY A 466 2.96 5.92 15.58
C GLY A 466 3.59 6.69 14.39
N TYR A 467 2.92 6.68 13.23
CA TYR A 467 3.35 7.12 11.89
C TYR A 467 4.70 7.89 11.78
N PHE A 468 4.83 9.03 12.44
CA PHE A 468 6.04 9.86 12.41
C PHE A 468 7.31 9.12 12.90
N ASN A 469 7.21 8.21 13.86
CA ASN A 469 8.35 7.39 14.30
C ASN A 469 8.77 6.40 13.20
N ARG A 470 7.82 5.71 12.55
CA ARG A 470 8.09 4.87 11.36
C ARG A 470 8.66 5.69 10.18
N LEU A 471 8.24 6.95 10.01
CA LEU A 471 8.76 7.86 9.00
C LEU A 471 10.21 8.29 9.29
N VAL A 472 10.54 8.55 10.56
CA VAL A 472 11.93 8.81 11.00
C VAL A 472 12.79 7.55 10.82
N GLU A 473 12.28 6.38 11.18
CA GLU A 473 12.96 5.10 10.98
C GLU A 473 13.30 4.84 9.50
N LEU A 474 12.38 5.18 8.59
CA LEU A 474 12.57 5.08 7.14
C LEU A 474 13.81 5.86 6.65
N MET A 475 14.13 6.99 7.29
CA MET A 475 15.27 7.86 6.97
C MET A 475 16.55 7.48 7.75
N THR A 476 16.40 6.99 8.98
CA THR A 476 17.50 6.64 9.88
C THR A 476 18.10 5.28 9.53
N ASN A 477 17.27 4.25 9.25
CA ASN A 477 17.77 2.93 8.87
C ASN A 477 18.38 2.97 7.45
N LYS A 478 19.64 2.53 7.34
CA LYS A 478 20.42 2.54 6.09
C LYS A 478 19.75 1.73 4.97
N ARG A 479 19.11 0.60 5.31
CA ARG A 479 18.37 -0.27 4.38
C ARG A 479 17.12 0.46 3.86
N CYS A 480 16.26 0.91 4.78
CA CYS A 480 15.02 1.63 4.46
C CYS A 480 15.28 2.89 3.61
N ARG A 481 16.36 3.64 3.90
CA ARG A 481 16.74 4.83 3.13
C ARG A 481 17.15 4.50 1.68
N ARG A 482 17.79 3.34 1.45
CA ARG A 482 18.16 2.88 0.09
C ARG A 482 16.95 2.34 -0.69
N ALA A 483 16.06 1.62 -0.02
CA ALA A 483 14.78 1.22 -0.59
C ALA A 483 13.94 2.46 -0.96
N LEU A 484 13.87 3.46 -0.08
CA LEU A 484 13.22 4.74 -0.32
C LEU A 484 13.85 5.51 -1.50
N LEU A 485 15.18 5.54 -1.62
CA LEU A 485 15.87 6.13 -2.76
C LEU A 485 15.44 5.44 -4.07
N SER A 486 15.47 4.11 -4.11
CA SER A 486 15.06 3.32 -5.28
C SER A 486 13.60 3.58 -5.66
N ALA A 487 12.68 3.54 -4.69
CA ALA A 487 11.26 3.79 -4.90
C ALA A 487 10.99 5.24 -5.37
N SER A 488 11.64 6.22 -4.74
CA SER A 488 11.52 7.65 -5.10
C SER A 488 12.06 7.93 -6.50
N VAL A 489 13.19 7.32 -6.88
CA VAL A 489 13.76 7.43 -8.24
C VAL A 489 12.82 6.82 -9.27
N ALA A 490 12.27 5.63 -9.01
CA ALA A 490 11.27 5.03 -9.90
C ALA A 490 10.02 5.93 -10.03
N MET A 491 9.51 6.45 -8.92
CA MET A 491 8.32 7.31 -8.88
C MET A 491 8.50 8.67 -9.55
N ILE A 492 9.66 9.33 -9.39
CA ILE A 492 9.94 10.60 -10.09
C ILE A 492 10.27 10.38 -11.57
N SER A 493 10.86 9.23 -11.94
CA SER A 493 11.16 8.90 -13.34
C SER A 493 9.90 8.88 -14.22
N GLN A 494 8.75 8.45 -13.67
CA GLN A 494 7.45 8.53 -14.32
C GLN A 494 7.06 9.99 -14.64
N GLN A 495 7.27 10.91 -13.70
CA GLN A 495 6.92 12.33 -13.86
C GLN A 495 7.86 13.06 -14.82
N MET A 496 9.13 12.68 -14.85
CA MET A 496 10.14 13.20 -15.79
C MET A 496 9.80 12.93 -17.26
N THR A 497 8.93 11.96 -17.56
CA THR A 497 8.43 11.70 -18.93
C THR A 497 7.46 12.77 -19.45
N GLY A 498 6.88 13.60 -18.58
CA GLY A 498 5.83 14.56 -18.96
C GLY A 498 4.44 13.93 -19.19
N VAL A 499 4.23 12.64 -18.93
CA VAL A 499 2.94 11.97 -19.17
C VAL A 499 1.77 12.61 -18.43
N ASN A 500 1.95 13.02 -17.16
CA ASN A 500 0.89 13.63 -16.37
C ASN A 500 0.53 15.04 -16.89
N THR A 501 1.45 15.71 -17.56
CA THR A 501 1.17 16.92 -18.34
C THR A 501 0.16 16.62 -19.45
N ILE A 502 0.38 15.56 -20.23
CA ILE A 502 -0.53 15.18 -21.31
C ILE A 502 -1.88 14.71 -20.73
N ALA A 503 -1.85 13.99 -19.60
CA ALA A 503 -3.05 13.52 -18.92
C ALA A 503 -3.92 14.64 -18.31
N PHE A 504 -3.32 15.72 -17.79
CA PHE A 504 -4.04 16.85 -17.17
C PHE A 504 -4.23 18.09 -18.06
N LEU A 505 -3.36 18.32 -19.05
CA LEU A 505 -3.31 19.54 -19.86
C LEU A 505 -3.30 19.26 -21.38
N GLY A 506 -3.48 18.00 -21.78
CA GLY A 506 -3.43 17.54 -23.17
C GLY A 506 -4.35 18.33 -24.12
N THR A 507 -5.57 18.71 -23.71
CA THR A 507 -6.50 19.53 -24.51
C THR A 507 -5.83 20.79 -25.06
N ILE A 508 -5.00 21.47 -24.26
CA ILE A 508 -4.28 22.69 -24.68
C ILE A 508 -3.21 22.37 -25.72
N VAL A 509 -2.52 21.25 -25.55
CA VAL A 509 -1.51 20.73 -26.50
C VAL A 509 -2.16 20.32 -27.83
N TRP A 510 -3.39 19.79 -27.78
CA TRP A 510 -4.17 19.44 -28.96
C TRP A 510 -4.73 20.70 -29.66
N GLU A 511 -5.25 21.67 -28.90
CA GLU A 511 -5.75 22.94 -29.43
C GLU A 511 -4.64 23.76 -30.08
N SER A 512 -3.45 23.87 -29.46
CA SER A 512 -2.30 24.55 -30.09
C SER A 512 -1.81 23.84 -31.36
N SER A 513 -2.09 22.53 -31.52
CA SER A 513 -1.77 21.81 -32.75
C SER A 513 -2.69 22.14 -33.93
N LEU A 514 -3.91 22.64 -33.68
CA LEU A 514 -4.92 22.97 -34.69
C LEU A 514 -4.69 24.35 -35.34
N GLY A 515 -4.09 25.27 -34.59
CA GLY A 515 -3.67 26.60 -35.03
C GLY A 515 -4.80 27.56 -35.43
N ASN A 516 -4.41 28.80 -35.76
CA ASN A 516 -5.29 29.94 -36.04
C ASN A 516 -6.49 29.72 -36.99
N LYS A 517 -6.53 28.67 -37.83
CA LYS A 517 -7.65 28.41 -38.76
C LYS A 517 -8.97 27.99 -38.09
N HIS A 518 -8.95 27.56 -36.84
CA HIS A 518 -10.16 27.18 -36.08
C HIS A 518 -10.52 28.19 -34.97
N ARG A 519 -9.94 29.40 -35.00
CA ARG A 519 -10.11 30.45 -33.97
C ARG A 519 -11.57 30.87 -33.74
N ASP A 520 -12.40 30.81 -34.78
CA ASP A 520 -13.82 31.20 -34.73
C ASP A 520 -14.78 30.04 -34.40
N ASP A 521 -14.32 28.79 -34.42
CA ASP A 521 -15.13 27.59 -34.10
C ASP A 521 -14.52 26.80 -32.95
N THR A 522 -14.60 27.39 -31.75
CA THR A 522 -14.14 26.82 -30.48
C THR A 522 -14.75 25.43 -30.21
N LYS A 523 -15.98 25.16 -30.69
CA LYS A 523 -16.66 23.87 -30.48
C LYS A 523 -16.01 22.78 -31.33
N SER A 524 -15.75 23.03 -32.60
CA SER A 524 -15.05 22.09 -33.49
C SER A 524 -13.61 21.79 -33.02
N SER A 525 -12.91 22.81 -32.53
CA SER A 525 -11.58 22.67 -31.93
C SER A 525 -11.61 21.74 -30.71
N ALA A 526 -12.50 22.01 -29.76
CA ALA A 526 -12.65 21.21 -28.54
C ALA A 526 -13.10 19.76 -28.82
N GLN A 527 -13.99 19.55 -29.80
CA GLN A 527 -14.37 18.20 -30.25
C GLN A 527 -13.15 17.43 -30.79
N THR A 528 -12.33 18.07 -31.61
CA THR A 528 -11.11 17.46 -32.16
C THR A 528 -10.10 17.12 -31.07
N ALA A 529 -9.87 18.05 -30.13
CA ALA A 529 -9.03 17.81 -28.96
C ALA A 529 -9.55 16.66 -28.07
N ALA A 530 -10.86 16.55 -27.86
CA ALA A 530 -11.48 15.47 -27.11
C ALA A 530 -11.36 14.11 -27.82
N ILE A 531 -11.43 14.06 -29.15
CA ILE A 531 -11.19 12.84 -29.95
C ILE A 531 -9.73 12.38 -29.81
N ILE A 532 -8.76 13.31 -29.88
CA ILE A 532 -7.33 12.98 -29.68
C ILE A 532 -7.08 12.49 -28.25
N GLY A 533 -7.69 13.14 -27.25
CA GLY A 533 -7.68 12.69 -25.85
C GLY A 533 -8.26 11.28 -25.66
N LEU A 534 -9.38 10.97 -26.32
CA LEU A 534 -9.98 9.64 -26.30
C LEU A 534 -9.05 8.58 -26.92
N ALA A 535 -8.41 8.89 -28.05
CA ALA A 535 -7.44 8.00 -28.68
C ALA A 535 -6.19 7.77 -27.80
N PHE A 536 -5.69 8.81 -27.14
CA PHE A 536 -4.61 8.72 -26.16
C PHE A 536 -5.00 7.85 -24.96
N GLY A 537 -6.19 8.05 -24.38
CA GLY A 537 -6.71 7.24 -23.28
C GLY A 537 -6.90 5.77 -23.67
N ALA A 538 -7.45 5.51 -24.86
CA ALA A 538 -7.61 4.17 -25.40
C ALA A 538 -6.26 3.47 -25.60
N ALA A 539 -5.26 4.17 -26.16
CA ALA A 539 -3.91 3.67 -26.30
C ALA A 539 -3.30 3.32 -24.92
N ASN A 540 -3.45 4.18 -23.92
CA ASN A 540 -2.92 3.95 -22.57
C ASN A 540 -3.52 2.69 -21.93
N TYR A 541 -4.82 2.46 -22.09
CA TYR A 541 -5.47 1.24 -21.61
C TYR A 541 -5.02 -0.01 -22.39
N VAL A 542 -5.05 0.03 -23.73
CA VAL A 542 -4.73 -1.11 -24.59
C VAL A 542 -3.27 -1.54 -24.47
N PHE A 543 -2.32 -0.60 -24.50
CA PHE A 543 -0.89 -0.90 -24.33
C PHE A 543 -0.49 -1.16 -22.87
N GLY A 544 -1.36 -0.83 -21.90
CA GLY A 544 -1.20 -1.23 -20.49
C GLY A 544 -1.47 -2.72 -20.25
N LEU A 545 -2.36 -3.38 -21.02
CA LEU A 545 -2.67 -4.80 -20.90
C LEU A 545 -1.42 -5.73 -21.00
N PRO A 546 -0.49 -5.53 -21.95
CA PRO A 546 0.82 -6.17 -21.98
C PRO A 546 1.60 -6.24 -20.66
N ALA A 547 1.48 -5.23 -19.79
CA ALA A 547 2.32 -5.09 -18.60
C ALA A 547 2.23 -6.31 -17.65
N TYR A 548 1.07 -6.96 -17.56
CA TYR A 548 0.84 -8.10 -16.67
C TYR A 548 1.76 -9.28 -16.97
N TRP A 549 1.90 -9.64 -18.25
CA TRP A 549 2.81 -10.72 -18.64
C TRP A 549 4.25 -10.21 -18.73
N LEU A 550 4.45 -8.99 -19.26
CA LEU A 550 5.77 -8.47 -19.56
C LEU A 550 6.57 -8.18 -18.29
N SER A 551 5.93 -7.73 -17.21
CA SER A 551 6.57 -7.47 -15.91
C SER A 551 7.22 -8.71 -15.32
N ASP A 552 6.57 -9.88 -15.43
CA ASP A 552 7.10 -11.16 -14.93
C ASP A 552 8.15 -11.76 -15.88
N VAL A 553 8.05 -11.52 -17.19
CA VAL A 553 9.04 -12.01 -18.17
C VAL A 553 10.31 -11.16 -18.18
N VAL A 554 10.22 -9.83 -18.18
CA VAL A 554 11.36 -8.91 -18.33
C VAL A 554 11.95 -8.49 -16.98
N GLY A 555 11.10 -8.22 -15.99
CA GLY A 555 11.48 -7.63 -14.70
C GLY A 555 11.20 -6.13 -14.64
N ARG A 556 10.91 -5.62 -13.45
CA ARG A 556 10.28 -4.30 -13.26
C ARG A 556 11.25 -3.15 -13.54
N SER A 557 12.46 -3.23 -13.00
CA SER A 557 13.48 -2.19 -13.17
C SER A 557 14.01 -2.17 -14.62
N ILE A 558 14.27 -3.36 -15.19
CA ILE A 558 14.72 -3.49 -16.58
C ILE A 558 13.64 -2.99 -17.56
N MET A 559 12.36 -3.32 -17.35
CA MET A 559 11.26 -2.87 -18.20
C MET A 559 11.13 -1.33 -18.18
N LEU A 560 11.24 -0.70 -17.01
CA LEU A 560 11.28 0.76 -16.87
C LEU A 560 12.48 1.38 -17.60
N ALA A 561 13.68 0.80 -17.44
CA ALA A 561 14.90 1.27 -18.09
C ALA A 561 14.85 1.15 -19.63
N ILE A 562 14.19 0.13 -20.18
CA ILE A 562 13.99 -0.02 -21.64
C ILE A 562 12.96 0.98 -22.18
N GLY A 563 11.92 1.31 -21.39
CA GLY A 563 10.89 2.27 -21.76
C GLY A 563 11.40 3.71 -21.90
N LEU A 564 12.26 4.15 -20.98
CA LEU A 564 12.67 5.56 -20.86
C LEU A 564 13.37 6.15 -22.10
N PRO A 565 14.37 5.49 -22.74
CA PRO A 565 14.93 5.96 -24.00
C PRO A 565 13.92 5.97 -25.16
N ASN A 566 12.95 5.05 -25.16
CA ASN A 566 11.94 4.97 -26.21
C ASN A 566 10.89 6.08 -26.10
N MET A 567 10.49 6.41 -24.87
CA MET A 567 9.70 7.60 -24.59
C MET A 567 10.45 8.89 -24.93
N ALA A 568 11.78 8.95 -24.71
CA ALA A 568 12.58 10.13 -25.04
C ALA A 568 12.57 10.47 -26.53
N TRP A 569 12.86 9.52 -27.43
CA TRP A 569 12.88 9.81 -28.87
C TRP A 569 11.48 10.06 -29.43
N SER A 570 10.47 9.33 -28.97
CA SER A 570 9.09 9.54 -29.42
C SER A 570 8.53 10.89 -28.97
N MET A 571 8.82 11.32 -27.73
CA MET A 571 8.51 12.67 -27.23
C MET A 571 9.28 13.76 -28.01
N LEU A 572 10.54 13.51 -28.38
CA LEU A 572 11.33 14.47 -29.16
C LEU A 572 10.75 14.67 -30.56
N VAL A 573 10.38 13.59 -31.27
CA VAL A 573 9.73 13.72 -32.58
C VAL A 573 8.37 14.40 -32.43
N PHE A 574 7.56 13.99 -31.44
CA PHE A 574 6.30 14.64 -31.09
C PHE A 574 6.45 16.16 -30.91
N ALA A 575 7.48 16.61 -30.19
CA ALA A 575 7.81 18.03 -30.00
C ALA A 575 8.15 18.74 -31.33
N PHE A 576 8.94 18.12 -32.20
CA PHE A 576 9.32 18.71 -33.50
C PHE A 576 8.19 18.76 -34.52
N LEU A 577 7.18 17.87 -34.43
CA LEU A 577 6.01 17.91 -35.32
C LEU A 577 5.19 19.20 -35.18
N PHE A 578 5.29 19.92 -34.05
CA PHE A 578 4.66 21.24 -33.89
C PHE A 578 5.21 22.31 -34.85
N LYS A 579 6.43 22.11 -35.40
CA LYS A 579 7.05 22.99 -36.42
C LYS A 579 6.63 22.67 -37.86
N LEU A 580 5.83 21.63 -38.10
CA LEU A 580 5.32 21.34 -39.43
C LEU A 580 4.09 22.19 -39.74
N ASP A 581 4.07 22.76 -40.95
CA ASP A 581 2.91 23.44 -41.51
C ASP A 581 2.16 22.51 -42.49
N GLY A 582 0.83 22.46 -42.36
CA GLY A 582 -0.05 21.72 -43.27
C GLY A 582 -1.05 20.78 -42.59
N SER A 583 -1.96 20.20 -43.39
CA SER A 583 -3.04 19.32 -42.90
C SER A 583 -2.55 18.00 -42.28
N ALA A 584 -1.31 17.58 -42.57
CA ALA A 584 -0.69 16.38 -42.00
C ALA A 584 -0.23 16.56 -40.53
N LYS A 585 -0.16 17.80 -40.02
CA LYS A 585 0.34 18.12 -38.67
C LYS A 585 -0.40 17.35 -37.58
N VAL A 586 -1.72 17.51 -37.50
CA VAL A 586 -2.56 16.93 -36.43
C VAL A 586 -2.58 15.39 -36.44
N PRO A 587 -2.73 14.70 -37.60
CA PRO A 587 -2.57 13.25 -37.68
C PRO A 587 -1.20 12.75 -37.21
N LEU A 588 -0.11 13.39 -37.63
CA LEU A 588 1.25 12.98 -37.23
C LEU A 588 1.47 13.15 -35.73
N ILE A 589 1.07 14.29 -35.16
CA ILE A 589 1.13 14.58 -33.71
C ILE A 589 0.35 13.51 -32.93
N SER A 590 -0.84 13.14 -33.40
CA SER A 590 -1.67 12.10 -32.78
C SER A 590 -1.02 10.71 -32.82
N VAL A 591 -0.41 10.33 -33.96
CA VAL A 591 0.31 9.06 -34.10
C VAL A 591 1.51 8.99 -33.15
N PHE A 592 2.30 10.05 -33.04
CA PHE A 592 3.46 10.06 -32.13
C PHE A 592 3.07 10.13 -30.65
N ALA A 593 1.96 10.77 -30.29
CA ALA A 593 1.39 10.68 -28.95
C ALA A 593 0.99 9.23 -28.59
N ILE A 594 0.39 8.49 -29.54
CA ILE A 594 0.06 7.06 -29.36
C ILE A 594 1.33 6.21 -29.25
N ILE A 595 2.37 6.47 -30.05
CA ILE A 595 3.66 5.74 -29.95
C ILE A 595 4.34 5.99 -28.60
N PHE A 596 4.39 7.24 -28.13
CA PHE A 596 4.88 7.57 -26.79
C PHE A 596 4.11 6.79 -25.71
N THR A 597 2.77 6.78 -25.82
CA THR A 597 1.88 6.06 -24.90
C THR A 597 2.10 4.54 -24.94
N ALA A 598 2.38 3.97 -26.11
CA ALA A 598 2.66 2.56 -26.30
C ALA A 598 3.96 2.11 -25.61
N PHE A 599 4.96 2.99 -25.49
CA PHE A 599 6.13 2.74 -24.66
C PHE A 599 5.88 3.01 -23.18
N TYR A 600 5.13 4.07 -22.85
CA TYR A 600 4.81 4.46 -21.48
C TYR A 600 4.00 3.41 -20.73
N ALA A 601 2.84 3.03 -21.26
CA ALA A 601 1.83 2.26 -20.55
C ALA A 601 2.33 0.91 -20.00
N PRO A 602 3.07 0.08 -20.77
CA PRO A 602 3.60 -1.17 -20.24
C PRO A 602 4.83 -0.98 -19.33
N THR A 603 5.53 0.15 -19.39
CA THR A 603 6.81 0.37 -18.67
C THR A 603 6.65 1.30 -17.47
N ALA A 604 6.69 2.61 -17.69
CA ALA A 604 6.61 3.64 -16.64
C ALA A 604 5.20 3.81 -16.07
N GLY A 605 4.15 3.32 -16.73
CA GLY A 605 2.83 3.19 -16.12
C GLY A 605 2.86 2.31 -14.89
N THR A 606 3.28 1.05 -15.03
CA THR A 606 3.13 0.01 -14.00
C THR A 606 4.34 -0.15 -13.07
N SER A 607 5.55 -0.11 -13.62
CA SER A 607 6.78 -0.50 -12.89
C SER A 607 7.03 0.29 -11.61
N PRO A 608 6.87 1.64 -11.55
CA PRO A 608 7.18 2.42 -10.35
C PRO A 608 6.35 2.03 -9.12
N PHE A 609 5.07 1.73 -9.31
CA PHE A 609 4.16 1.29 -8.24
C PHE A 609 4.50 -0.13 -7.76
N SER A 610 4.81 -1.05 -8.68
CA SER A 610 5.26 -2.41 -8.34
C SER A 610 6.58 -2.40 -7.57
N ILE A 611 7.59 -1.67 -8.06
CA ILE A 611 8.90 -1.52 -7.40
C ILE A 611 8.70 -0.97 -5.98
N SER A 612 7.91 0.10 -5.84
CA SER A 612 7.66 0.73 -4.52
C SER A 612 6.95 -0.21 -3.54
N ALA A 613 6.12 -1.14 -4.01
CA ALA A 613 5.50 -2.15 -3.14
C ALA A 613 6.44 -3.32 -2.78
N GLU A 614 7.41 -3.63 -3.66
CA GLU A 614 8.32 -4.78 -3.52
C GLU A 614 9.57 -4.46 -2.67
N VAL A 615 10.12 -3.23 -2.75
CA VAL A 615 11.44 -2.90 -2.13
C VAL A 615 11.44 -2.70 -0.60
N PHE A 616 10.30 -2.37 0.02
CA PHE A 616 10.27 -2.08 1.46
C PHE A 616 10.09 -3.34 2.33
N PRO A 617 10.79 -3.43 3.49
CA PRO A 617 10.53 -4.43 4.53
C PRO A 617 9.08 -4.39 5.00
N LEU A 618 8.52 -5.53 5.42
CA LEU A 618 7.11 -5.65 5.84
C LEU A 618 6.68 -4.58 6.86
N VAL A 619 7.51 -4.38 7.90
CA VAL A 619 7.28 -3.44 9.01
C VAL A 619 7.11 -1.98 8.56
N SER A 620 7.90 -1.55 7.58
CA SER A 620 7.92 -0.15 7.10
C SER A 620 7.25 0.05 5.75
N ARG A 621 6.71 -1.02 5.13
CA ARG A 621 6.11 -1.01 3.78
C ARG A 621 4.93 -0.06 3.63
N GLU A 622 4.02 -0.03 4.61
CA GLU A 622 2.85 0.87 4.60
C GLU A 622 3.30 2.35 4.46
N VAL A 623 4.27 2.76 5.28
CA VAL A 623 4.81 4.14 5.31
C VAL A 623 5.70 4.43 4.11
N GLY A 624 6.58 3.50 3.73
CA GLY A 624 7.45 3.64 2.56
C GLY A 624 6.65 3.80 1.25
N MET A 625 5.56 3.04 1.10
CA MET A 625 4.65 3.19 -0.04
C MET A 625 3.97 4.57 -0.04
N ALA A 626 3.42 5.02 1.10
CA ALA A 626 2.77 6.33 1.20
C ALA A 626 3.72 7.49 0.84
N VAL A 627 4.98 7.44 1.30
CA VAL A 627 6.01 8.43 0.94
C VAL A 627 6.37 8.36 -0.55
N SER A 628 6.47 7.15 -1.12
CA SER A 628 6.80 6.98 -2.55
C SER A 628 5.68 7.52 -3.46
N VAL A 629 4.42 7.28 -3.09
CA VAL A 629 3.24 7.87 -3.75
C VAL A 629 3.19 9.39 -3.55
N ALA A 630 3.59 9.91 -2.39
CA ALA A 630 3.72 11.36 -2.17
C ALA A 630 4.75 11.98 -3.14
N VAL A 631 5.94 11.39 -3.28
CA VAL A 631 6.96 11.84 -4.25
C VAL A 631 6.42 11.85 -5.68
N ASN A 632 5.65 10.82 -6.07
CA ASN A 632 5.01 10.74 -7.38
C ASN A 632 4.03 11.89 -7.62
N LEU A 633 3.09 12.10 -6.69
CA LEU A 633 2.03 13.10 -6.81
C LEU A 633 2.55 14.54 -6.70
N LEU A 634 3.56 14.79 -5.86
CA LEU A 634 4.22 16.09 -5.77
C LEU A 634 5.03 16.39 -7.04
N GLY A 635 5.76 15.41 -7.59
CA GLY A 635 6.44 15.53 -8.88
C GLY A 635 5.46 15.85 -10.01
N ALA A 636 4.32 15.14 -10.06
CA ALA A 636 3.24 15.38 -11.02
C ALA A 636 2.70 16.82 -10.90
N GLY A 637 2.41 17.25 -9.67
CA GLY A 637 1.89 18.58 -9.38
C GLY A 637 2.85 19.70 -9.80
N ILE A 638 4.15 19.57 -9.51
CA ILE A 638 5.18 20.54 -9.94
C ILE A 638 5.25 20.63 -11.47
N VAL A 639 5.23 19.50 -12.17
CA VAL A 639 5.31 19.46 -13.63
C VAL A 639 4.06 20.08 -14.27
N VAL A 640 2.86 19.74 -13.79
CA VAL A 640 1.58 20.33 -14.25
C VAL A 640 1.49 21.83 -13.95
N LEU A 641 2.04 22.28 -12.81
CA LEU A 641 2.07 23.69 -12.42
C LEU A 641 2.93 24.54 -13.37
N VAL A 642 4.11 24.03 -13.73
CA VAL A 642 5.12 24.78 -14.50
C VAL A 642 4.90 24.69 -16.02
N PHE A 643 4.23 23.64 -16.51
CA PHE A 643 4.11 23.42 -17.95
C PHE A 643 3.42 24.53 -18.76
N PRO A 644 2.31 25.16 -18.32
CA PRO A 644 1.70 26.28 -19.07
C PRO A 644 2.68 27.45 -19.25
N PHE A 645 3.49 27.73 -18.24
CA PHE A 645 4.53 28.76 -18.30
C PHE A 645 5.66 28.39 -19.28
N LEU A 646 6.08 27.11 -19.32
CA LEU A 646 7.06 26.62 -20.31
C LEU A 646 6.52 26.73 -21.75
N MET A 647 5.29 26.27 -21.98
CA MET A 647 4.63 26.35 -23.30
C MET A 647 4.63 27.78 -23.84
N HIS A 648 4.27 28.77 -23.02
CA HIS A 648 4.26 30.17 -23.44
C HIS A 648 5.67 30.79 -23.57
N SER A 649 6.63 30.40 -22.71
CA SER A 649 7.96 31.04 -22.68
C SER A 649 8.94 30.53 -23.74
N ILE A 650 8.87 29.24 -24.08
CA ILE A 650 9.83 28.58 -25.00
C ILE A 650 9.15 27.81 -26.15
N GLY A 651 7.82 27.92 -26.28
CA GLY A 651 7.02 27.22 -27.27
C GLY A 651 6.80 25.74 -26.96
N GLU A 652 5.87 25.12 -27.67
CA GLU A 652 5.46 23.72 -27.47
C GLU A 652 6.61 22.76 -27.76
N THR A 653 7.34 22.99 -28.86
CA THR A 653 8.55 22.21 -29.18
C THR A 653 9.60 22.33 -28.07
N GLY A 654 9.77 23.51 -27.47
CA GLY A 654 10.71 23.71 -26.36
C GLY A 654 10.29 22.94 -25.11
N ALA A 655 9.05 23.14 -24.67
CA ALA A 655 8.50 22.51 -23.47
C ALA A 655 8.50 20.98 -23.55
N LEU A 656 8.09 20.39 -24.69
CA LEU A 656 8.07 18.95 -24.88
C LEU A 656 9.48 18.35 -25.06
N SER A 657 10.42 19.09 -25.68
CA SER A 657 11.82 18.65 -25.78
C SER A 657 12.52 18.57 -24.42
N ILE A 658 12.11 19.38 -23.43
CA ILE A 658 12.61 19.24 -22.05
C ILE A 658 12.22 17.88 -21.47
N PHE A 659 10.99 17.40 -21.68
CA PHE A 659 10.59 16.06 -21.21
C PHE A 659 11.31 14.92 -21.95
N ALA A 660 11.65 15.09 -23.24
CA ALA A 660 12.53 14.16 -23.94
C ALA A 660 13.92 14.09 -23.28
N GLY A 661 14.53 15.22 -22.95
CA GLY A 661 15.80 15.29 -22.22
C GLY A 661 15.72 14.71 -20.80
N LEU A 662 14.68 15.06 -20.04
CA LEU A 662 14.43 14.53 -18.70
C LEU A 662 14.19 13.01 -18.72
N SER A 663 13.57 12.46 -19.77
CA SER A 663 13.42 11.00 -19.94
C SER A 663 14.77 10.28 -20.07
N LEU A 664 15.78 10.90 -20.69
CA LEU A 664 17.14 10.37 -20.74
C LEU A 664 17.87 10.49 -19.40
N VAL A 665 17.67 11.57 -18.65
CA VAL A 665 18.20 11.69 -17.27
C VAL A 665 17.56 10.64 -16.37
N ALA A 666 16.24 10.45 -16.48
CA ALA A 666 15.49 9.43 -15.78
C ALA A 666 15.97 8.01 -16.13
N PHE A 667 16.30 7.72 -17.40
CA PHE A 667 16.92 6.46 -17.80
C PHE A 667 18.23 6.21 -17.05
N VAL A 668 19.14 7.19 -17.00
CA VAL A 668 20.42 7.08 -16.28
C VAL A 668 20.19 6.86 -14.78
N LEU A 669 19.27 7.60 -14.16
CA LEU A 669 18.93 7.44 -12.75
C LEU A 669 18.36 6.05 -12.44
N VAL A 670 17.40 5.57 -13.22
CA VAL A 670 16.81 4.23 -13.02
C VAL A 670 17.85 3.13 -13.23
N TYR A 671 18.61 3.18 -14.33
CA TYR A 671 19.63 2.18 -14.65
C TYR A 671 20.70 2.03 -13.56
N LEU A 672 21.10 3.14 -12.94
CA LEU A 672 22.16 3.16 -11.92
C LEU A 672 21.66 2.96 -10.48
N LEU A 673 20.45 3.42 -10.14
CA LEU A 673 19.98 3.52 -8.75
C LEU A 673 18.84 2.56 -8.38
N VAL A 674 18.20 1.89 -9.34
CA VAL A 674 17.04 1.01 -9.09
C VAL A 674 17.44 -0.46 -9.30
N PRO A 675 17.58 -1.26 -8.23
CA PRO A 675 17.84 -2.70 -8.33
C PRO A 675 16.67 -3.44 -8.99
N GLU A 676 16.93 -4.64 -9.51
CA GLU A 676 15.87 -5.49 -10.08
C GLU A 676 15.18 -6.30 -8.97
N THR A 677 13.85 -6.32 -9.00
CA THR A 677 12.98 -6.94 -7.99
C THR A 677 12.37 -8.27 -8.46
N LYS A 678 12.41 -8.55 -9.77
CA LYS A 678 11.83 -9.76 -10.40
C LYS A 678 12.17 -11.07 -9.66
N MET A 679 11.13 -11.74 -9.18
CA MET A 679 11.19 -13.06 -8.52
C MET A 679 12.21 -13.15 -7.37
N ARG A 680 12.52 -12.01 -6.73
CA ARG A 680 13.36 -11.95 -5.53
C ARG A 680 12.49 -12.09 -4.29
N THR A 681 12.91 -12.92 -3.34
CA THR A 681 12.28 -12.95 -2.02
C THR A 681 12.59 -11.67 -1.26
N LEU A 682 11.84 -11.42 -0.18
CA LEU A 682 12.07 -10.29 0.72
C LEU A 682 13.48 -10.26 1.31
N GLU A 683 14.12 -11.41 1.43
CA GLU A 683 15.52 -11.61 1.85
C GLU A 683 16.53 -11.36 0.74
N GLU A 684 16.30 -11.83 -0.49
CA GLU A 684 17.20 -11.51 -1.62
C GLU A 684 17.21 -9.99 -1.90
N LEU A 685 16.08 -9.32 -1.67
CA LEU A 685 15.95 -7.87 -1.63
C LEU A 685 16.64 -7.26 -0.39
N GLN A 686 16.66 -7.94 0.76
CA GLN A 686 17.39 -7.54 1.95
C GLN A 686 18.88 -7.41 1.67
N TYR A 687 19.55 -8.49 1.24
CA TYR A 687 20.96 -8.48 0.89
C TYR A 687 21.29 -7.41 -0.16
N THR A 688 20.39 -7.21 -1.13
CA THR A 688 20.52 -6.17 -2.16
C THR A 688 20.50 -4.74 -1.60
N PHE A 689 19.63 -4.44 -0.63
CA PHE A 689 19.52 -3.11 -0.02
C PHE A 689 20.43 -2.89 1.21
N ASP A 690 20.97 -3.95 1.80
CA ASP A 690 21.98 -3.88 2.86
C ASP A 690 23.38 -3.54 2.32
N LEU A 691 23.62 -3.81 1.03
CA LEU A 691 24.80 -3.35 0.31
C LEU A 691 24.73 -1.83 -0.05
N PRO A 692 25.87 -1.11 -0.11
CA PRO A 692 25.88 0.30 -0.50
C PRO A 692 25.47 0.52 -1.97
N THR A 693 24.64 1.53 -2.24
CA THR A 693 24.22 1.90 -3.61
C THR A 693 25.39 2.14 -4.56
N ARG A 694 26.56 2.59 -4.06
CA ARG A 694 27.80 2.72 -4.86
C ARG A 694 28.22 1.40 -5.53
N TRP A 695 28.03 0.27 -4.85
CA TRP A 695 28.35 -1.06 -5.39
C TRP A 695 27.37 -1.43 -6.52
N HIS A 696 26.07 -1.12 -6.38
CA HIS A 696 25.09 -1.32 -7.45
C HIS A 696 25.42 -0.45 -8.69
N VAL A 697 25.88 0.79 -8.49
CA VAL A 697 26.36 1.65 -9.57
C VAL A 697 27.56 1.03 -10.29
N THR A 698 28.56 0.51 -9.57
CA THR A 698 29.72 -0.17 -10.17
C THR A 698 29.31 -1.44 -10.94
N TYR A 699 28.44 -2.27 -10.35
CA TYR A 699 27.87 -3.46 -10.99
C TYR A 699 27.15 -3.13 -12.30
N ARG A 700 26.30 -2.10 -12.31
CA ARG A 700 25.57 -1.66 -13.51
C ARG A 700 26.52 -1.07 -14.56
N ALA A 701 27.31 -0.07 -14.19
CA ALA A 701 28.15 0.69 -15.12
C ALA A 701 29.37 -0.09 -15.66
N GLY A 702 29.87 -1.07 -14.90
CA GLY A 702 30.97 -1.95 -15.26
C GLY A 702 30.48 -3.32 -15.77
N TYR A 703 30.12 -4.21 -14.84
CA TYR A 703 29.84 -5.63 -15.13
C TYR A 703 28.68 -5.83 -16.11
N ILE A 704 27.49 -5.28 -15.80
CA ILE A 704 26.31 -5.41 -16.67
C ILE A 704 26.53 -4.72 -18.01
N ARG A 705 27.10 -3.51 -18.04
CA ARG A 705 27.40 -2.81 -19.29
C ARG A 705 28.29 -3.65 -20.20
N LYS A 706 29.36 -4.24 -19.65
CA LYS A 706 30.27 -5.13 -20.39
C LYS A 706 29.55 -6.38 -20.89
N HIS A 707 28.83 -7.09 -20.01
CA HIS A 707 28.07 -8.29 -20.37
C HIS A 707 27.05 -8.04 -21.51
N VAL A 708 26.37 -6.89 -21.50
CA VAL A 708 25.41 -6.51 -22.55
C VAL A 708 26.11 -6.16 -23.87
N ILE A 709 27.24 -5.46 -23.84
CA ILE A 709 28.02 -5.14 -25.04
C ILE A 709 28.59 -6.43 -25.68
N ASP A 710 29.24 -7.27 -24.87
CA ASP A 710 29.90 -8.50 -25.33
C ASP A 710 28.89 -9.51 -25.93
N ASN A 711 27.64 -9.51 -25.44
CA ASN A 711 26.56 -10.36 -25.93
C ASN A 711 25.54 -9.64 -26.85
N TRP A 712 25.77 -8.38 -27.25
CA TRP A 712 24.79 -7.57 -27.99
C TRP A 712 24.25 -8.29 -29.24
N TRP A 713 25.13 -8.83 -30.08
CA TRP A 713 24.75 -9.58 -31.28
C TRP A 713 23.98 -10.86 -30.98
N ARG A 714 24.17 -11.48 -29.81
CA ARG A 714 23.40 -12.67 -29.39
C ARG A 714 21.99 -12.29 -28.96
N TYR A 715 21.82 -11.17 -28.24
CA TYR A 715 20.50 -10.63 -27.91
C TYR A 715 19.72 -10.23 -29.16
N VAL A 716 20.34 -9.50 -30.11
CA VAL A 716 19.70 -9.11 -31.38
C VAL A 716 19.32 -10.33 -32.24
N THR A 717 20.12 -11.40 -32.22
CA THR A 717 19.82 -12.65 -32.95
C THR A 717 18.98 -13.66 -32.16
N LEU A 718 18.39 -13.25 -31.01
CA LEU A 718 17.58 -14.10 -30.13
C LEU A 718 18.25 -15.42 -29.71
N LYS A 719 19.60 -15.45 -29.72
CA LYS A 719 20.37 -16.61 -29.25
C LYS A 719 20.42 -16.63 -27.73
N LYS A 720 20.40 -17.83 -27.14
CA LYS A 720 20.44 -18.01 -25.69
C LYS A 720 21.75 -17.44 -25.13
N VAL A 721 21.64 -16.50 -24.21
CA VAL A 721 22.74 -15.91 -23.43
C VAL A 721 22.54 -16.34 -21.97
N GLU A 722 23.62 -16.63 -21.26
CA GLU A 722 23.56 -16.92 -19.82
C GLU A 722 23.17 -15.64 -19.04
N PRO A 723 22.28 -15.73 -18.05
CA PRO A 723 21.88 -14.56 -17.28
C PRO A 723 23.08 -14.01 -16.49
N PRO A 724 23.22 -12.68 -16.34
CA PRO A 724 24.26 -12.10 -15.52
C PRO A 724 24.11 -12.49 -14.04
N ILE A 725 25.24 -12.67 -13.36
CA ILE A 725 25.30 -13.02 -11.93
C ILE A 725 24.50 -12.00 -11.10
N PRO A 726 23.66 -12.42 -10.14
CA PRO A 726 22.92 -11.53 -9.24
C PRO A 726 23.80 -10.49 -8.54
N PHE A 727 23.28 -9.29 -8.30
CA PHE A 727 24.05 -8.19 -7.71
C PHE A 727 24.69 -8.53 -6.34
N TYR A 728 23.95 -9.18 -5.43
CA TYR A 728 24.48 -9.57 -4.11
C TYR A 728 25.57 -10.64 -4.22
N GLU A 729 25.50 -11.51 -5.23
CA GLU A 729 26.45 -12.60 -5.46
C GLU A 729 27.73 -12.07 -6.14
N TRP A 730 27.58 -11.18 -7.12
CA TRP A 730 28.69 -10.39 -7.66
C TRP A 730 29.40 -9.60 -6.56
N ALA A 731 28.63 -8.94 -5.67
CA ALA A 731 29.20 -8.21 -4.55
C ALA A 731 29.95 -9.13 -3.56
N ARG A 732 29.44 -10.34 -3.28
CA ARG A 732 30.15 -11.29 -2.42
C ARG A 732 31.48 -11.72 -3.04
N ILE A 733 31.46 -12.13 -4.32
CA ILE A 733 32.68 -12.54 -5.06
C ILE A 733 33.71 -11.42 -5.09
N THR A 734 33.30 -10.20 -5.45
CA THR A 734 34.22 -9.03 -5.50
C THR A 734 34.75 -8.63 -4.12
N PHE A 735 34.02 -8.92 -3.04
CA PHE A 735 34.51 -8.70 -1.67
C PHE A 735 35.51 -9.78 -1.27
N GLU A 736 35.21 -11.06 -1.52
CA GLU A 736 36.08 -12.22 -1.29
C GLU A 736 37.41 -12.07 -2.05
N GLU A 737 37.39 -11.74 -3.34
CA GLU A 737 38.59 -11.45 -4.16
C GLU A 737 39.42 -10.29 -3.58
N SER A 738 38.78 -9.26 -3.02
CA SER A 738 39.47 -8.11 -2.43
C SER A 738 40.10 -8.38 -1.05
N GLU A 739 39.68 -9.43 -0.35
CA GLU A 739 40.33 -9.92 0.87
C GLU A 739 41.45 -10.95 0.56
N GLU A 740 41.41 -11.63 -0.59
CA GLU A 740 42.50 -12.52 -1.03
C GLU A 740 43.68 -11.76 -1.69
N GLU A 741 43.47 -10.53 -2.20
CA GLU A 741 44.52 -9.67 -2.78
C GLU A 741 45.26 -8.76 -1.76
N ASN A 742 44.83 -8.72 -0.48
CA ASN A 742 45.43 -7.88 0.59
C ASN A 742 46.15 -8.69 1.69
#